data_AF-A0A1Y1IST6-F1
#
_entry.id   AF-A0A1Y1IST6-F1
#
_cell.length_a   1.000
_cell.length_b   1.000
_cell.length_c   1.000
_cell.angle_alpha   90.00
_cell.angle_beta   90.00
_cell.angle_gamma   90.00
#
_symmetry.space_group_name_H-M   'P 1'
#
loop_
_entity.id
_entity.type
_entity.pdbx_description
1 polymer ?
#
loop_
_entity_poly.entity_id
_entity_poly.type
_entity_poly.pdbx_seq_one_letter_code
_entity_poly.pdbx_strand_id
1 'polypeptide(L)'
;MQDYKRSASLKFGRRASMTKSRDFEPTVLVSGPLQGNMHNVPHSAVLDAIKTGEVPKTSILGALSEEEEGEEDEEDPRAPSTVRETRLSRRLLAYGQVTLGAYLVAQIVISLLFFSRYTIAELEVWKWTVLLLTLLSGRLIGRVLVYTMIFLLQMIFKDNGKILYVAYGVRRSAWNVIWCLQVLCVWTVLFNGRRKIVGKIPVKVNQILVCTQIATLVMAGKMIFIKILANAFHRKAYFERIRDAMFDHYVIERLSIPAYMLNRSSSSATTGIRGEPQEEVGILATLSQGQLGVRTFQSIMRFVRSTKITTISTQQQRDVRSEEHGRDAARDIFKNVVPEGRHHMAFESEEGVVTCESFENWLINVVRERKALALTLSDTKTAIRSLGRLLDWVVGVIVVLMCLFVLDVNVQKLLVVTSGSFLASLFVFGNTCKTVFESIIFLFVTHPFDVSDIIRVDGQTYVVEEMQLLSTILLAADNSKVYYSNNQLALKVISNYYRSPDQIELIDLALGWGTPQKKIEEMRACILRFLQANPEQWYPKIVSDLHMEMEHSKELPIIPAVAPHIALLGDISEPRSAEYAALVEDLSRKFETVLIIAGNHEFYGGEYEEVKSKIAKLAKKHDNVHFMDRKSISLRGVRVIGCTLWSRVPDHARDVVRNTINDYVRIGKKVGADLRPLTVEDTNALHERDFEFVLEAILEAEGRREPVLVLTHHAPLRKGVSAPAYEGRPTNYAFGTDLTEFMGPPVVAWAHGHTHYNTKQDADGTLVFSNQRGYRGEKCGEPYAPERVLRIRGTAASW
;
A
#
# COMPACT_ATOMS: atom_id res chain seq x y z
N MET A 1 -4.36 29.52 -10.39
CA MET A 1 -5.18 29.42 -9.17
C MET A 1 -6.22 28.30 -9.26
N GLN A 2 -6.99 28.17 -10.35
CA GLN A 2 -7.90 27.03 -10.56
C GLN A 2 -7.17 25.68 -10.76
N ASP A 3 -6.07 25.63 -11.52
CA ASP A 3 -5.23 24.41 -11.60
C ASP A 3 -4.49 24.07 -10.28
N TYR A 4 -4.36 25.08 -9.40
CA TYR A 4 -3.73 24.97 -8.10
C TYR A 4 -4.67 24.29 -7.08
N LYS A 5 -5.98 24.57 -7.18
CA LYS A 5 -7.03 23.85 -6.44
C LYS A 5 -7.16 22.41 -6.92
N ARG A 6 -7.07 22.18 -8.24
CA ARG A 6 -7.17 20.84 -8.85
C ARG A 6 -6.08 19.86 -8.43
N SER A 7 -4.85 20.35 -8.19
CA SER A 7 -3.72 19.52 -7.76
C SER A 7 -3.75 19.21 -6.25
N ALA A 8 -4.31 20.10 -5.43
CA ALA A 8 -4.54 19.87 -4.00
C ALA A 8 -5.78 19.00 -3.73
N SER A 9 -6.83 19.17 -4.55
CA SER A 9 -8.10 18.42 -4.55
C SER A 9 -7.89 16.89 -4.60
N LEU A 10 -6.95 16.41 -5.43
CA LEU A 10 -6.64 14.98 -5.57
C LEU A 10 -6.08 14.28 -4.31
N LYS A 11 -5.63 15.03 -3.29
CA LYS A 11 -4.98 14.45 -2.10
C LYS A 11 -5.82 14.51 -0.82
N PHE A 12 -6.70 15.50 -0.68
CA PHE A 12 -7.51 15.63 0.54
C PHE A 12 -8.59 14.55 0.67
N GLY A 13 -8.94 13.87 -0.44
CA GLY A 13 -9.86 12.73 -0.46
C GLY A 13 -9.30 11.37 -0.04
N ARG A 14 -8.02 11.21 0.34
CA ARG A 14 -7.47 9.86 0.67
C ARG A 14 -6.59 9.67 1.91
N ARG A 15 -6.08 10.69 2.61
CA ARG A 15 -5.12 10.45 3.73
C ARG A 15 -5.26 11.31 4.99
N ALA A 16 -6.38 12.00 5.19
CA ALA A 16 -6.69 12.62 6.48
C ALA A 16 -7.27 11.58 7.47
N SER A 17 -6.45 10.63 7.93
CA SER A 17 -6.84 9.65 8.96
C SER A 17 -5.68 9.17 9.84
N MET A 18 -4.57 9.90 9.93
CA MET A 18 -3.52 9.60 10.91
C MET A 18 -2.87 10.88 11.40
N THR A 19 -3.36 11.40 12.51
CA THR A 19 -2.54 12.16 13.47
C THR A 19 -3.28 12.35 14.79
N LYS A 20 -2.95 11.50 15.76
CA LYS A 20 -2.74 11.87 17.18
C LYS A 20 -2.09 10.67 17.87
N SER A 21 -0.80 10.81 18.16
CA SER A 21 -0.08 10.02 19.14
C SER A 21 1.08 10.91 19.57
N ARG A 22 0.80 11.81 20.50
CA ARG A 22 1.83 12.50 21.27
C ARG A 22 1.83 11.90 22.66
N ASP A 23 3.04 11.58 23.09
CA ASP A 23 3.48 11.29 24.46
C ASP A 23 2.92 9.99 25.07
N PHE A 24 3.53 8.87 24.70
CA PHE A 24 3.50 7.65 25.52
C PHE A 24 4.60 7.75 26.58
N GLU A 25 4.27 8.25 27.76
CA GLU A 25 4.95 7.82 28.98
C GLU A 25 4.29 6.50 29.42
N PRO A 26 5.04 5.40 29.58
CA PRO A 26 4.46 4.14 30.01
C PRO A 26 4.01 4.25 31.46
N THR A 27 2.70 4.26 31.70
CA THR A 27 2.15 4.12 33.04
C THR A 27 2.25 2.64 33.43
N VAL A 28 3.33 2.30 34.14
CA VAL A 28 3.57 0.96 34.70
C VAL A 28 2.70 0.77 35.95
N LEU A 29 1.78 -0.19 35.92
CA LEU A 29 1.20 -0.77 37.13
C LEU A 29 2.26 -1.68 37.78
N VAL A 30 2.96 -1.15 38.78
CA VAL A 30 3.94 -1.88 39.60
C VAL A 30 3.20 -2.82 40.55
N SER A 31 3.56 -4.11 40.49
CA SER A 31 3.33 -5.04 41.60
C SER A 31 4.61 -5.85 41.88
N GLY A 32 5.17 -5.68 43.09
CA GLY A 32 6.02 -6.66 43.78
C GLY A 32 7.54 -6.67 43.47
N PRO A 33 8.44 -6.71 44.49
CA PRO A 33 9.85 -6.38 44.31
C PRO A 33 10.76 -7.61 44.12
N LEU A 34 11.82 -7.45 43.32
CA LEU A 34 13.03 -8.27 43.41
C LEU A 34 14.27 -7.37 43.37
N GLN A 35 15.01 -7.39 44.47
CA GLN A 35 16.30 -6.74 44.68
C GLN A 35 17.37 -7.34 43.74
N GLY A 36 18.25 -6.48 43.23
CA GLY A 36 19.49 -6.88 42.57
C GLY A 36 20.38 -5.69 42.24
N ASN A 37 21.41 -5.48 43.06
CA ASN A 37 22.39 -4.40 42.99
C ASN A 37 23.07 -4.23 41.62
N MET A 38 23.23 -2.99 41.16
CA MET A 38 24.14 -2.62 40.08
C MET A 38 25.16 -1.60 40.58
N HIS A 39 26.44 -1.98 40.52
CA HIS A 39 27.58 -1.16 40.88
C HIS A 39 27.98 -0.19 39.74
N ASN A 40 28.44 0.99 40.17
CA ASN A 40 28.93 2.17 39.44
C ASN A 40 29.97 1.93 38.33
N VAL A 41 29.84 2.70 37.23
CA VAL A 41 30.97 3.26 36.46
C VAL A 41 30.63 4.73 36.09
N PRO A 42 31.56 5.70 36.15
CA PRO A 42 31.22 7.13 36.22
C PRO A 42 30.84 7.75 34.88
N HIS A 43 29.72 8.45 34.87
CA HIS A 43 29.08 9.15 33.75
C HIS A 43 29.81 10.43 33.28
N SER A 44 31.03 10.71 33.75
CA SER A 44 31.69 12.01 33.57
C SER A 44 32.56 12.12 32.32
N ALA A 45 32.96 11.01 31.68
CA ALA A 45 33.81 11.06 30.48
C ALA A 45 33.04 11.28 29.16
N VAL A 46 31.73 10.99 29.15
CA VAL A 46 30.89 11.12 27.94
C VAL A 46 30.33 12.54 27.79
N LEU A 47 30.13 13.25 28.90
CA LEU A 47 29.60 14.63 28.91
C LEU A 47 30.64 15.67 28.49
N ASP A 48 31.94 15.41 28.72
CA ASP A 48 33.00 16.32 28.27
C ASP A 48 33.33 16.17 26.78
N ALA A 49 33.12 14.98 26.19
CA ALA A 49 33.25 14.77 24.75
C ALA A 49 32.12 15.43 23.91
N ILE A 50 30.95 15.62 24.52
CA ILE A 50 29.79 16.28 23.87
C ILE A 50 29.95 17.82 23.88
N LYS A 51 30.71 18.38 24.83
CA LYS A 51 30.88 19.84 24.98
C LYS A 51 31.97 20.44 24.10
N THR A 52 32.94 19.67 23.60
CA THR A 52 34.08 20.21 22.84
C THR A 52 33.92 20.17 21.32
N GLY A 53 32.84 19.60 20.78
CA GLY A 53 32.47 19.76 19.37
C GLY A 53 33.47 19.23 18.34
N GLU A 54 34.46 18.44 18.75
CA GLU A 54 35.43 17.80 17.85
C GLU A 54 35.31 16.29 17.94
N VAL A 55 34.54 15.69 17.01
CA VAL A 55 34.67 14.27 16.66
C VAL A 55 35.10 14.19 15.19
N PRO A 56 36.08 13.33 14.84
CA PRO A 56 36.87 13.46 13.62
C PRO A 56 36.06 13.18 12.34
N LYS A 57 36.22 14.04 11.33
CA LYS A 57 35.62 13.91 9.98
C LYS A 57 36.21 12.81 9.10
N THR A 58 36.91 11.83 9.67
CA THR A 58 37.60 10.79 8.89
C THR A 58 37.27 9.42 9.47
N SER A 59 36.85 8.50 8.59
CA SER A 59 36.72 7.04 8.79
C SER A 59 35.34 6.35 8.74
N ILE A 60 34.27 6.96 8.20
CA ILE A 60 33.07 6.17 7.81
C ILE A 60 32.67 6.41 6.34
N LEU A 61 32.76 7.65 5.84
CA LEU A 61 32.47 7.93 4.43
C LEU A 61 33.53 7.38 3.46
N GLY A 62 34.80 7.27 3.90
CA GLY A 62 35.89 6.72 3.08
C GLY A 62 35.82 5.21 2.88
N ALA A 63 35.33 4.48 3.89
CA ALA A 63 35.14 3.02 3.81
C ALA A 63 33.91 2.63 2.99
N LEU A 64 32.96 3.56 2.78
CA LEU A 64 31.79 3.36 1.93
C LEU A 64 32.01 3.81 0.48
N SER A 65 33.06 4.60 0.19
CA SER A 65 33.39 5.04 -1.17
C SER A 65 34.30 4.08 -1.94
N GLU A 66 35.05 3.20 -1.27
CA GLU A 66 35.97 2.28 -1.97
C GLU A 66 35.29 1.02 -2.53
N GLU A 67 34.05 0.71 -2.13
CA GLU A 67 33.33 -0.48 -2.63
C GLU A 67 32.23 -0.18 -3.68
N GLU A 68 32.04 1.08 -4.07
CA GLU A 68 31.11 1.47 -5.15
C GLU A 68 31.64 1.15 -6.57
N GLU A 69 32.92 0.81 -6.74
CA GLU A 69 33.51 0.40 -8.04
C GLU A 69 32.88 -0.88 -8.65
N GLY A 70 32.03 -1.60 -7.90
CA GLY A 70 31.29 -2.77 -8.40
C GLY A 70 29.97 -2.48 -9.12
N GLU A 71 29.41 -1.27 -8.94
CA GLU A 71 28.15 -0.82 -9.56
C GLU A 71 28.31 0.47 -10.40
N GLU A 72 29.55 0.86 -10.72
CA GLU A 72 29.81 1.88 -11.74
C GLU A 72 29.47 1.33 -13.14
N ASP A 73 28.37 1.85 -13.70
CA ASP A 73 28.07 2.05 -15.13
C ASP A 73 26.52 1.98 -15.39
N GLU A 74 25.66 2.56 -14.55
CA GLU A 74 24.33 3.01 -15.03
C GLU A 74 24.52 4.38 -15.74
N GLU A 75 25.25 4.41 -16.85
CA GLU A 75 25.27 5.57 -17.76
C GLU A 75 23.90 5.69 -18.45
N ASP A 76 23.18 6.76 -18.12
CA ASP A 76 21.99 7.25 -18.81
C ASP A 76 22.38 7.82 -20.20
N PRO A 77 21.80 7.36 -21.32
CA PRO A 77 22.07 7.93 -22.63
C PRO A 77 21.59 9.39 -22.82
N ARG A 78 20.89 10.01 -21.85
CA ARG A 78 20.28 11.35 -22.00
C ARG A 78 20.47 12.32 -20.83
N ALA A 79 21.38 12.07 -19.89
CA ALA A 79 21.68 13.04 -18.82
C ALA A 79 22.19 14.41 -19.37
N PRO A 80 21.66 15.56 -18.91
CA PRO A 80 22.11 16.87 -19.39
C PRO A 80 23.45 17.31 -18.78
N SER A 81 24.42 17.56 -19.65
CA SER A 81 25.62 18.40 -19.47
C SER A 81 26.48 18.26 -18.20
N THR A 82 27.25 17.17 -18.12
CA THR A 82 28.70 17.21 -17.82
C THR A 82 29.48 16.57 -18.99
N VAL A 83 29.13 16.95 -20.22
CA VAL A 83 29.43 16.20 -21.45
C VAL A 83 30.76 16.61 -22.12
N ARG A 84 31.71 17.21 -21.38
CA ARG A 84 33.03 17.55 -21.96
C ARG A 84 34.08 16.45 -21.73
N GLU A 85 34.06 15.77 -20.60
CA GLU A 85 35.01 14.69 -20.28
C GLU A 85 34.65 13.36 -20.97
N THR A 86 33.35 13.06 -21.14
CA THR A 86 32.87 11.80 -21.75
C THR A 86 33.03 11.72 -23.27
N ARG A 87 33.08 12.85 -23.99
CA ARG A 87 33.35 12.86 -25.45
C ARG A 87 34.82 12.63 -25.76
N LEU A 88 35.72 13.11 -24.90
CA LEU A 88 37.15 12.90 -25.03
C LEU A 88 37.49 11.44 -24.75
N SER A 89 36.93 10.86 -23.67
CA SER A 89 37.12 9.45 -23.33
C SER A 89 36.60 8.50 -24.41
N ARG A 90 35.41 8.75 -24.99
CA ARG A 90 34.85 7.94 -26.09
C ARG A 90 35.67 8.01 -27.38
N ARG A 91 36.23 9.19 -27.72
CA ARG A 91 37.15 9.34 -28.86
C ARG A 91 38.48 8.65 -28.60
N LEU A 92 39.08 8.83 -27.41
CA LEU A 92 40.30 8.14 -27.00
C LEU A 92 40.12 6.62 -26.99
N LEU A 93 38.95 6.12 -26.57
CA LEU A 93 38.61 4.70 -26.65
C LEU A 93 38.54 4.22 -28.11
N ALA A 94 37.89 4.98 -28.99
CA ALA A 94 37.81 4.64 -30.42
C ALA A 94 39.17 4.67 -31.13
N TYR A 95 40.01 5.66 -30.84
CA TYR A 95 41.40 5.71 -31.33
C TYR A 95 42.25 4.57 -30.76
N GLY A 96 42.06 4.23 -29.47
CA GLY A 96 42.68 3.07 -28.84
C GLY A 96 42.26 1.75 -29.50
N GLN A 97 41.01 1.63 -29.94
CA GLN A 97 40.51 0.44 -30.63
C GLN A 97 41.06 0.29 -32.06
N VAL A 98 41.17 1.40 -32.80
CA VAL A 98 41.74 1.39 -34.16
C VAL A 98 43.25 1.13 -34.14
N THR A 99 43.97 1.74 -33.21
CA THR A 99 45.42 1.53 -33.04
C THR A 99 45.75 0.13 -32.55
N LEU A 100 44.97 -0.41 -31.60
CA LEU A 100 45.07 -1.81 -31.18
C LEU A 100 44.75 -2.75 -32.36
N GLY A 101 43.68 -2.50 -33.12
CA GLY A 101 43.34 -3.28 -34.30
C GLY A 101 44.45 -3.30 -35.36
N ALA A 102 45.07 -2.16 -35.65
CA ALA A 102 46.19 -2.05 -36.58
C ALA A 102 47.45 -2.77 -36.08
N TYR A 103 47.78 -2.65 -34.79
CA TYR A 103 48.89 -3.37 -34.15
C TYR A 103 48.69 -4.89 -34.23
N LEU A 104 47.47 -5.34 -33.96
CA LEU A 104 47.05 -6.74 -33.99
C LEU A 104 47.10 -7.35 -35.40
N VAL A 105 46.69 -6.61 -36.43
CA VAL A 105 46.85 -7.01 -37.84
C VAL A 105 48.33 -7.07 -38.23
N ALA A 106 49.15 -6.10 -37.80
CA ALA A 106 50.59 -6.12 -38.03
C ALA A 106 51.26 -7.35 -37.39
N GLN A 107 50.85 -7.75 -36.18
CA GLN A 107 51.35 -8.97 -35.51
C GLN A 107 50.98 -10.27 -36.24
N ILE A 108 49.77 -10.36 -36.82
CA ILE A 108 49.39 -11.49 -37.68
C ILE A 108 50.27 -11.52 -38.94
N VAL A 109 50.44 -10.38 -39.60
CA VAL A 109 51.24 -10.26 -40.82
C VAL A 109 52.71 -10.66 -40.55
N ILE A 110 53.30 -10.18 -39.45
CA ILE A 110 54.66 -10.56 -39.03
C ILE A 110 54.74 -12.07 -38.72
N SER A 111 53.75 -12.64 -38.03
CA SER A 111 53.73 -14.07 -37.68
C SER A 111 53.57 -14.98 -38.91
N LEU A 112 52.79 -14.55 -39.91
CA LEU A 112 52.65 -15.24 -41.20
C LEU A 112 53.92 -15.13 -42.06
N LEU A 113 54.61 -13.99 -42.03
CA LEU A 113 55.82 -13.75 -42.82
C LEU A 113 57.06 -14.45 -42.27
N PHE A 114 57.27 -14.45 -40.94
CA PHE A 114 58.53 -14.91 -40.33
C PHE A 114 58.44 -16.27 -39.60
N PHE A 115 57.25 -16.69 -39.15
CA PHE A 115 57.10 -17.87 -38.28
C PHE A 115 56.17 -18.96 -38.82
N SER A 116 55.78 -18.89 -40.10
CA SER A 116 54.86 -19.84 -40.75
C SER A 116 55.35 -21.30 -40.77
N ARG A 117 56.66 -21.53 -40.60
CA ARG A 117 57.28 -22.88 -40.64
C ARG A 117 57.52 -23.49 -39.26
N TYR A 118 57.34 -22.75 -38.18
CA TYR A 118 57.59 -23.25 -36.82
C TYR A 118 56.32 -23.82 -36.21
N THR A 119 56.46 -24.93 -35.49
CA THR A 119 55.36 -25.57 -34.77
C THR A 119 55.64 -25.63 -33.28
N ILE A 120 54.65 -25.27 -32.47
CA ILE A 120 54.66 -25.39 -31.01
C ILE A 120 53.45 -26.25 -30.64
N ALA A 121 53.68 -27.31 -29.87
CA ALA A 121 52.62 -28.24 -29.44
C ALA A 121 51.76 -28.77 -30.60
N GLU A 122 52.42 -29.18 -31.71
CA GLU A 122 51.80 -29.72 -32.94
C GLU A 122 50.95 -28.69 -33.73
N LEU A 123 51.02 -27.41 -33.36
CA LEU A 123 50.35 -26.31 -34.06
C LEU A 123 51.34 -25.30 -34.61
N GLU A 124 51.07 -24.81 -35.82
CA GLU A 124 51.85 -23.73 -36.41
C GLU A 124 51.75 -22.46 -35.56
N VAL A 125 52.89 -21.77 -35.34
CA VAL A 125 52.98 -20.59 -34.45
C VAL A 125 51.96 -19.52 -34.82
N TRP A 126 51.68 -19.33 -36.11
CA TRP A 126 50.69 -18.35 -36.55
C TRP A 126 49.26 -18.66 -36.03
N LYS A 127 48.88 -19.93 -35.87
CA LYS A 127 47.57 -20.32 -35.31
C LYS A 127 47.45 -19.93 -33.84
N TRP A 128 48.53 -20.09 -33.06
CA TRP A 128 48.59 -19.60 -31.68
C TRP A 128 48.49 -18.08 -31.61
N THR A 129 49.12 -17.36 -32.54
CA THR A 129 49.03 -15.88 -32.58
C THR A 129 47.62 -15.41 -32.92
N VAL A 130 46.89 -16.09 -33.81
CA VAL A 130 45.47 -15.79 -34.11
C VAL A 130 44.56 -16.09 -32.91
N LEU A 131 44.85 -17.15 -32.14
CA LEU A 131 44.10 -17.45 -30.92
C LEU A 131 44.33 -16.39 -29.82
N LEU A 132 45.59 -16.02 -29.57
CA LEU A 132 45.96 -14.95 -28.63
C LEU A 132 45.33 -13.62 -29.03
N LEU A 133 45.30 -13.35 -30.33
CA LEU A 133 44.64 -12.19 -30.89
C LEU A 133 43.15 -12.16 -30.57
N THR A 134 42.45 -13.28 -30.76
CA THR A 134 41.02 -13.39 -30.49
C THR A 134 40.73 -13.30 -29.00
N LEU A 135 41.63 -13.77 -28.13
CA LEU A 135 41.54 -13.58 -26.69
C LEU A 135 41.62 -12.09 -26.30
N LEU A 136 42.57 -11.33 -26.85
CA LEU A 136 42.79 -9.91 -26.53
C LEU A 136 41.73 -8.99 -27.17
N SER A 137 41.38 -9.24 -28.43
CA SER A 137 40.44 -8.40 -29.21
C SER A 137 38.99 -8.82 -29.10
N GLY A 138 38.70 -10.09 -28.81
CA GLY A 138 37.33 -10.61 -28.76
C GLY A 138 36.48 -9.99 -27.65
N ARG A 139 37.10 -9.55 -26.55
CA ARG A 139 36.38 -8.82 -25.48
C ARG A 139 35.82 -7.49 -25.97
N LEU A 140 36.52 -6.84 -26.89
CA LEU A 140 36.06 -5.60 -27.52
C LEU A 140 34.92 -5.86 -28.50
N ILE A 141 35.09 -6.88 -29.35
CA ILE A 141 34.06 -7.27 -30.34
C ILE A 141 32.78 -7.69 -29.62
N GLY A 142 32.89 -8.49 -28.55
CA GLY A 142 31.75 -8.87 -27.71
C GLY A 142 31.03 -7.68 -27.09
N ARG A 143 31.77 -6.65 -26.62
CA ARG A 143 31.19 -5.39 -26.14
C ARG A 143 30.37 -4.71 -27.22
N VAL A 144 30.96 -4.50 -28.41
CA VAL A 144 30.27 -3.85 -29.54
C VAL A 144 29.02 -4.61 -29.94
N LEU A 145 29.09 -5.94 -30.08
CA LEU A 145 27.94 -6.78 -30.43
C LEU A 145 26.80 -6.68 -29.42
N VAL A 146 27.10 -6.70 -28.11
CA VAL A 146 26.07 -6.58 -27.06
C VAL A 146 25.42 -5.20 -27.08
N TYR A 147 26.18 -4.12 -27.24
CA TYR A 147 25.60 -2.77 -27.33
C TYR A 147 24.75 -2.61 -28.59
N THR A 148 25.17 -3.15 -29.73
CA THR A 148 24.37 -3.19 -30.96
C THR A 148 23.08 -4.00 -30.75
N MET A 149 23.16 -5.16 -30.10
CA MET A 149 21.98 -5.97 -29.77
C MET A 149 21.02 -5.24 -28.83
N ILE A 150 21.53 -4.57 -27.79
CA ILE A 150 20.73 -3.76 -26.88
C ILE A 150 20.09 -2.57 -27.62
N PHE A 151 20.80 -1.95 -28.56
CA PHE A 151 20.27 -0.89 -29.42
C PHE A 151 19.13 -1.40 -30.32
N LEU A 152 19.30 -2.57 -30.95
CA LEU A 152 18.25 -3.22 -31.74
C LEU A 152 17.05 -3.60 -30.86
N LEU A 153 17.28 -4.15 -29.67
CA LEU A 153 16.22 -4.43 -28.69
C LEU A 153 15.50 -3.14 -28.28
N GLN A 154 16.22 -2.03 -28.15
CA GLN A 154 15.64 -0.72 -27.86
C GLN A 154 14.78 -0.18 -29.01
N MET A 155 15.13 -0.51 -30.27
CA MET A 155 14.31 -0.17 -31.43
C MET A 155 13.05 -1.03 -31.51
N ILE A 156 13.15 -2.34 -31.25
CA ILE A 156 12.03 -3.29 -31.35
C ILE A 156 11.06 -3.15 -30.18
N PHE A 157 11.58 -3.01 -28.95
CA PHE A 157 10.80 -2.98 -27.71
C PHE A 157 10.80 -1.58 -27.08
N LYS A 158 10.57 -0.56 -27.91
CA LYS A 158 10.66 0.87 -27.55
C LYS A 158 9.85 1.22 -26.29
N ASP A 159 8.71 0.56 -26.08
CA ASP A 159 7.79 0.81 -24.97
C ASP A 159 7.91 -0.21 -23.82
N ASN A 160 8.70 -1.28 -23.99
CA ASN A 160 8.76 -2.38 -23.03
C ASN A 160 10.02 -2.29 -22.14
N GLY A 161 10.03 -1.31 -21.24
CA GLY A 161 11.17 -1.04 -20.36
C GLY A 161 11.66 -2.25 -19.55
N LYS A 162 10.80 -3.27 -19.31
CA LYS A 162 11.14 -4.53 -18.64
C LYS A 162 12.26 -5.28 -19.35
N ILE A 163 12.12 -5.41 -20.66
CA ILE A 163 13.03 -6.22 -21.47
C ILE A 163 14.41 -5.60 -21.43
N LEU A 164 14.50 -4.26 -21.54
CA LEU A 164 15.81 -3.64 -21.55
C LEU A 164 16.41 -3.30 -20.19
N TYR A 165 15.65 -3.24 -19.10
CA TYR A 165 16.23 -3.38 -17.77
C TYR A 165 16.99 -4.69 -17.61
N VAL A 166 16.36 -5.81 -17.98
CA VAL A 166 17.01 -7.12 -17.93
C VAL A 166 18.19 -7.16 -18.90
N ALA A 167 18.04 -6.66 -20.13
CA ALA A 167 19.11 -6.66 -21.14
C ALA A 167 20.35 -5.85 -20.71
N TYR A 168 20.16 -4.64 -20.16
CA TYR A 168 21.27 -3.85 -19.61
C TYR A 168 21.89 -4.51 -18.38
N GLY A 169 21.06 -5.10 -17.51
CA GLY A 169 21.51 -5.80 -16.31
C GLY A 169 22.37 -7.04 -16.57
N VAL A 170 22.25 -7.67 -17.74
CA VAL A 170 23.00 -8.88 -18.13
C VAL A 170 24.13 -8.60 -19.13
N ARG A 171 24.34 -7.35 -19.55
CA ARG A 171 25.28 -6.97 -20.61
C ARG A 171 26.70 -7.52 -20.43
N ARG A 172 27.21 -7.47 -19.17
CA ARG A 172 28.57 -7.92 -18.83
C ARG A 172 28.70 -9.44 -18.95
N SER A 173 27.67 -10.17 -18.52
CA SER A 173 27.62 -11.62 -18.70
C SER A 173 27.45 -12.00 -20.17
N ALA A 174 26.59 -11.27 -20.91
CA ALA A 174 26.34 -11.49 -22.33
C ALA A 174 27.60 -11.30 -23.18
N TRP A 175 28.38 -10.25 -22.97
CA TRP A 175 29.61 -10.07 -23.76
C TRP A 175 30.67 -11.10 -23.39
N ASN A 176 30.69 -11.60 -22.15
CA ASN A 176 31.64 -12.64 -21.72
C ASN A 176 31.30 -13.97 -22.41
N VAL A 177 30.01 -14.32 -22.49
CA VAL A 177 29.53 -15.49 -23.24
C VAL A 177 29.87 -15.38 -24.73
N ILE A 178 29.65 -14.21 -25.33
CA ILE A 178 29.97 -13.97 -26.75
C ILE A 178 31.48 -14.04 -26.98
N TRP A 179 32.28 -13.44 -26.10
CA TRP A 179 33.74 -13.48 -26.17
C TRP A 179 34.28 -14.91 -26.09
N CYS A 180 33.84 -15.70 -25.11
CA CYS A 180 34.26 -17.10 -25.00
C CYS A 180 33.78 -17.93 -26.20
N LEU A 181 32.58 -17.66 -26.72
CA LEU A 181 32.05 -18.35 -27.90
C LEU A 181 32.89 -18.03 -29.14
N GLN A 182 33.31 -16.78 -29.31
CA GLN A 182 34.21 -16.37 -30.39
C GLN A 182 35.55 -17.09 -30.33
N VAL A 183 36.16 -17.16 -29.13
CA VAL A 183 37.42 -17.88 -28.92
C VAL A 183 37.26 -19.36 -29.26
N LEU A 184 36.16 -19.99 -28.83
CA LEU A 184 35.85 -21.39 -29.15
C LEU A 184 35.63 -21.61 -30.65
N CYS A 185 34.88 -20.73 -31.33
CA CYS A 185 34.67 -20.79 -32.77
C CYS A 185 36.00 -20.67 -33.54
N VAL A 186 36.84 -19.69 -33.20
CA VAL A 186 38.17 -19.53 -33.83
C VAL A 186 39.03 -20.76 -33.61
N TRP A 187 39.05 -21.31 -32.40
CA TRP A 187 39.73 -22.57 -32.10
C TRP A 187 39.22 -23.72 -32.98
N THR A 188 37.90 -23.93 -33.11
CA THR A 188 37.37 -24.99 -33.97
C THR A 188 37.72 -24.81 -35.45
N VAL A 189 37.71 -23.57 -35.95
CA VAL A 189 38.01 -23.25 -37.36
C VAL A 189 39.51 -23.45 -37.67
N LEU A 190 40.41 -23.03 -36.79
CA LEU A 190 41.87 -23.19 -36.96
C LEU A 190 42.32 -24.67 -37.03
N PHE A 191 41.48 -25.57 -36.51
CA PHE A 191 41.70 -27.01 -36.47
C PHE A 191 40.84 -27.81 -37.47
N ASN A 192 39.97 -27.16 -38.26
CA ASN A 192 39.01 -27.84 -39.14
C ASN A 192 39.63 -28.49 -40.41
N GLY A 193 40.94 -28.74 -40.41
CA GLY A 193 41.67 -29.38 -41.51
C GLY A 193 41.98 -30.84 -41.22
N ARG A 194 41.06 -31.76 -41.53
CA ARG A 194 41.18 -33.24 -41.69
C ARG A 194 41.99 -34.09 -40.67
N ARG A 195 42.74 -33.51 -39.73
CA ARG A 195 43.43 -34.21 -38.64
C ARG A 195 42.53 -34.10 -37.42
N LYS A 196 41.98 -35.25 -36.98
CA LYS A 196 41.38 -35.34 -35.64
C LYS A 196 42.38 -34.78 -34.62
N ILE A 197 41.89 -34.18 -33.55
CA ILE A 197 42.72 -33.67 -32.45
C ILE A 197 43.40 -34.88 -31.79
N VAL A 198 44.58 -35.31 -32.29
CA VAL A 198 45.30 -36.49 -31.76
C VAL A 198 46.31 -36.10 -30.68
N GLY A 199 46.79 -34.86 -30.68
CA GLY A 199 47.76 -34.35 -29.71
C GLY A 199 47.16 -34.09 -28.32
N LYS A 200 47.90 -34.47 -27.27
CA LYS A 200 47.48 -34.28 -25.86
C LYS A 200 47.21 -32.81 -25.49
N ILE A 201 47.96 -31.88 -26.09
CA ILE A 201 47.84 -30.44 -25.77
C ILE A 201 46.60 -29.82 -26.44
N PRO A 202 46.37 -29.99 -27.76
CA PRO A 202 45.13 -29.56 -28.40
C PRO A 202 43.84 -30.11 -27.77
N VAL A 203 43.81 -31.39 -27.34
CA VAL A 203 42.64 -31.96 -26.65
C VAL A 203 42.36 -31.21 -25.35
N LYS A 204 43.39 -30.99 -24.52
CA LYS A 204 43.25 -30.26 -23.24
C LYS A 204 42.82 -28.81 -23.46
N VAL A 205 43.36 -28.12 -24.46
CA VAL A 205 42.96 -26.74 -24.77
C VAL A 205 41.49 -26.70 -25.21
N ASN A 206 41.05 -27.64 -26.05
CA ASN A 206 39.64 -27.75 -26.42
C ASN A 206 38.73 -27.96 -25.19
N GLN A 207 39.11 -28.88 -24.29
CA GLN A 207 38.36 -29.13 -23.05
C GLN A 207 38.29 -27.88 -22.16
N ILE A 208 39.41 -27.16 -21.99
CA ILE A 208 39.45 -25.92 -21.18
C ILE A 208 38.56 -24.83 -21.80
N LEU A 209 38.58 -24.66 -23.12
CA LEU A 209 37.73 -23.67 -23.81
C LEU A 209 36.25 -24.02 -23.67
N VAL A 210 35.88 -25.30 -23.81
CA VAL A 210 34.50 -25.78 -23.58
C VAL A 210 34.08 -25.59 -22.12
N CYS A 211 34.96 -25.89 -21.15
CA CYS A 211 34.73 -25.63 -19.73
C CYS A 211 34.46 -24.15 -19.46
N THR A 212 35.28 -23.27 -20.03
CA THR A 212 35.15 -21.81 -19.88
C THR A 212 33.83 -21.32 -20.51
N GLN A 213 33.41 -21.90 -21.63
CA GLN A 213 32.12 -21.57 -22.25
C GLN A 213 30.93 -22.00 -21.38
N ILE A 214 30.97 -23.22 -20.83
CA ILE A 214 29.93 -23.71 -19.91
C ILE A 214 29.85 -22.81 -18.68
N ALA A 215 31.00 -22.50 -18.07
CA ALA A 215 31.07 -21.62 -16.89
C ALA A 215 30.42 -20.26 -17.14
N THR A 216 30.75 -19.61 -18.27
CA THR A 216 30.19 -18.30 -18.62
C THR A 216 28.68 -18.34 -18.89
N LEU A 217 28.17 -19.43 -19.50
CA LEU A 217 26.74 -19.63 -19.74
C LEU A 217 25.97 -19.81 -18.43
N VAL A 218 26.46 -20.65 -17.51
CA VAL A 218 25.80 -20.86 -16.21
C VAL A 218 25.80 -19.56 -15.39
N MET A 219 26.92 -18.82 -15.38
CA MET A 219 27.01 -17.52 -14.71
C MET A 219 26.09 -16.46 -15.33
N ALA A 220 25.88 -16.50 -16.66
CA ALA A 220 24.89 -15.64 -17.31
C ALA A 220 23.46 -16.00 -16.90
N GLY A 221 23.13 -17.31 -16.83
CA GLY A 221 21.84 -17.79 -16.33
C GLY A 221 21.55 -17.32 -14.90
N LYS A 222 22.53 -17.43 -14.00
CA LYS A 222 22.44 -16.89 -12.62
C LYS A 222 22.11 -15.39 -12.62
N MET A 223 22.78 -14.61 -13.46
CA MET A 223 22.57 -13.17 -13.52
C MET A 223 21.17 -12.81 -14.04
N ILE A 224 20.68 -13.53 -15.05
CA ILE A 224 19.31 -13.38 -15.56
C ILE A 224 18.30 -13.67 -14.45
N PHE A 225 18.48 -14.77 -13.70
CA PHE A 225 17.60 -15.14 -12.59
C PHE A 225 17.52 -14.03 -11.53
N ILE A 226 18.67 -13.52 -11.06
CA ILE A 226 18.71 -12.44 -10.06
C ILE A 226 17.99 -11.18 -10.58
N LYS A 227 18.16 -10.82 -11.86
CA LYS A 227 17.51 -9.62 -12.44
C LYS A 227 16.00 -9.78 -12.62
N ILE A 228 15.54 -10.96 -13.02
CA ILE A 228 14.10 -11.26 -13.10
C ILE A 228 13.47 -11.21 -11.71
N LEU A 229 14.14 -11.83 -10.74
CA LEU A 229 13.69 -11.90 -9.36
C LEU A 229 13.61 -10.50 -8.73
N ALA A 230 14.66 -9.69 -8.85
CA ALA A 230 14.66 -8.29 -8.40
C ALA A 230 13.51 -7.48 -9.03
N ASN A 231 13.27 -7.63 -10.34
CA ASN A 231 12.20 -6.92 -11.04
C ASN A 231 10.80 -7.35 -10.58
N ALA A 232 10.58 -8.66 -10.36
CA ALA A 232 9.32 -9.18 -9.86
C ALA A 232 9.01 -8.65 -8.45
N PHE A 233 10.03 -8.57 -7.59
CA PHE A 233 9.89 -8.06 -6.23
C PHE A 233 9.65 -6.55 -6.17
N HIS A 234 10.41 -5.76 -6.93
CA HIS A 234 10.28 -4.30 -6.88
C HIS A 234 8.92 -3.79 -7.36
N ARG A 235 8.30 -4.46 -8.34
CA ARG A 235 7.05 -4.01 -8.95
C ARG A 235 5.81 -4.28 -8.10
N LYS A 236 5.74 -5.41 -7.38
CA LYS A 236 4.51 -5.79 -6.66
C LYS A 236 4.42 -5.18 -5.26
N ALA A 237 5.57 -4.98 -4.59
CA ALA A 237 5.61 -4.49 -3.21
C ALA A 237 5.71 -2.96 -3.09
N TYR A 238 6.40 -2.28 -4.03
CA TYR A 238 6.77 -0.86 -3.85
C TYR A 238 6.12 0.12 -4.82
N PHE A 239 5.52 -0.36 -5.90
CA PHE A 239 5.01 0.51 -6.97
C PHE A 239 3.97 1.51 -6.48
N GLU A 240 2.99 1.06 -5.69
CA GLU A 240 1.94 1.91 -5.15
C GLU A 240 2.52 2.94 -4.16
N ARG A 241 3.43 2.52 -3.27
CA ARG A 241 4.08 3.40 -2.28
C ARG A 241 4.98 4.44 -2.92
N ILE A 242 5.71 4.05 -3.96
CA ILE A 242 6.57 4.94 -4.73
C ILE A 242 5.71 5.97 -5.48
N ARG A 243 4.60 5.54 -6.08
CA ARG A 243 3.66 6.46 -6.75
C ARG A 243 3.10 7.48 -5.76
N ASP A 244 2.67 7.04 -4.58
CA ASP A 244 2.17 7.94 -3.53
C ASP A 244 3.28 8.91 -3.08
N ALA A 245 4.49 8.43 -2.78
CA ALA A 245 5.61 9.28 -2.37
C ALA A 245 6.09 10.28 -3.45
N MET A 246 5.89 9.97 -4.73
CA MET A 246 6.15 10.87 -5.87
C MET A 246 5.09 11.94 -6.00
N PHE A 247 3.82 11.53 -5.91
CA PHE A 247 2.71 12.47 -5.93
C PHE A 247 2.80 13.47 -4.77
N ASP A 248 3.20 12.98 -3.60
CA ASP A 248 3.38 13.78 -2.40
C ASP A 248 4.45 14.85 -2.58
N HIS A 249 5.55 14.51 -3.25
CA HIS A 249 6.62 15.43 -3.56
C HIS A 249 6.25 16.46 -4.61
N TYR A 250 5.54 16.04 -5.66
CA TYR A 250 4.99 16.96 -6.65
C TYR A 250 4.10 18.03 -6.00
N VAL A 251 3.26 17.62 -5.04
CA VAL A 251 2.43 18.56 -4.27
C VAL A 251 3.31 19.51 -3.46
N ILE A 252 4.33 19.02 -2.75
CA ILE A 252 5.26 19.87 -1.97
C ILE A 252 5.97 20.89 -2.87
N GLU A 253 6.50 20.44 -4.00
CA GLU A 253 7.22 21.29 -4.94
C GLU A 253 6.31 22.40 -5.48
N ARG A 254 5.09 22.04 -5.92
CA ARG A 254 4.09 23.00 -6.42
C ARG A 254 3.65 24.02 -5.38
N LEU A 255 3.50 23.59 -4.13
CA LEU A 255 3.18 24.46 -2.99
C LEU A 255 4.37 25.33 -2.56
N SER A 256 5.60 24.88 -2.81
CA SER A 256 6.82 25.61 -2.45
C SER A 256 7.14 26.78 -3.39
N ILE A 257 6.55 26.83 -4.60
CA ILE A 257 6.76 27.92 -5.56
C ILE A 257 5.95 29.15 -5.13
N PRO A 258 6.59 30.30 -4.85
CA PRO A 258 5.87 31.52 -4.47
C PRO A 258 4.94 32.02 -5.60
N ALA A 259 3.74 32.46 -5.23
CA ALA A 259 2.67 32.85 -6.17
C ALA A 259 3.10 33.89 -7.23
N TYR A 260 4.07 34.77 -6.92
CA TYR A 260 4.57 35.78 -7.85
C TYR A 260 5.47 35.23 -8.96
N MET A 261 6.08 34.04 -8.80
CA MET A 261 6.88 33.41 -9.85
C MET A 261 6.02 32.71 -10.93
N LEU A 262 4.83 32.25 -10.57
CA LEU A 262 3.88 31.59 -11.49
C LEU A 262 3.26 32.56 -12.51
N ASN A 263 3.17 33.86 -12.19
CA ASN A 263 2.66 34.89 -13.09
C ASN A 263 3.70 35.41 -14.11
N ARG A 264 4.98 35.07 -13.95
CA ARG A 264 6.06 35.48 -14.87
C ARG A 264 6.24 34.51 -16.03
N SER A 265 5.83 33.25 -15.88
CA SER A 265 5.95 32.20 -16.90
C SER A 265 4.93 32.29 -18.04
N SER A 266 3.91 33.15 -17.95
CA SER A 266 2.93 33.35 -19.03
C SER A 266 3.26 34.50 -19.99
N SER A 267 4.32 35.28 -19.74
CA SER A 267 4.64 36.47 -20.56
C SER A 267 6.11 36.65 -20.96
N SER A 268 7.00 35.70 -20.66
CA SER A 268 8.38 35.76 -21.16
C SER A 268 8.90 34.37 -21.50
N ALA A 269 8.89 34.06 -22.80
CA ALA A 269 9.90 33.17 -23.35
C ALA A 269 11.28 33.84 -23.16
N THR A 270 12.28 33.00 -22.86
CA THR A 270 13.71 33.33 -22.72
C THR A 270 14.12 34.21 -21.53
N THR A 271 14.51 33.59 -20.41
CA THR A 271 15.91 33.53 -19.92
C THR A 271 16.00 32.93 -18.50
N GLY A 272 16.82 31.89 -18.35
CA GLY A 272 17.68 31.72 -17.17
C GLY A 272 17.07 31.32 -15.82
N ILE A 273 16.41 30.16 -15.71
CA ILE A 273 16.51 29.33 -14.49
C ILE A 273 16.96 27.94 -14.94
N ARG A 274 18.23 27.62 -14.65
CA ARG A 274 18.84 26.32 -14.93
C ARG A 274 18.33 25.30 -13.91
N GLY A 275 17.74 24.20 -14.40
CA GLY A 275 17.60 22.92 -13.68
C GLY A 275 16.17 22.41 -13.53
N GLU A 276 15.79 21.44 -14.36
CA GLU A 276 14.92 20.28 -14.02
C GLU A 276 13.36 20.30 -13.95
N PRO A 277 12.53 21.28 -14.41
CA PRO A 277 11.06 21.12 -14.24
C PRO A 277 10.35 20.27 -15.33
N GLN A 278 11.03 19.92 -16.43
CA GLN A 278 10.40 19.28 -17.60
C GLN A 278 10.33 17.76 -17.50
N GLU A 279 11.22 17.13 -16.72
CA GLU A 279 11.28 15.67 -16.60
C GLU A 279 10.21 15.16 -15.61
N GLU A 280 9.93 15.92 -14.56
CA GLU A 280 8.96 15.59 -13.49
C GLU A 280 7.50 15.60 -13.97
N VAL A 281 7.12 16.57 -14.81
CA VAL A 281 5.77 16.66 -15.39
C VAL A 281 5.51 15.51 -16.38
N GLY A 282 6.54 15.08 -17.12
CA GLY A 282 6.46 13.91 -18.01
C GLY A 282 6.29 12.59 -17.25
N ILE A 283 6.93 12.46 -16.08
CA ILE A 283 6.81 11.28 -15.21
C ILE A 283 5.38 11.16 -14.64
N LEU A 284 4.76 12.27 -14.22
CA LEU A 284 3.40 12.30 -13.67
C LEU A 284 2.29 12.04 -14.70
N ALA A 285 2.43 12.56 -15.92
CA ALA A 285 1.51 12.25 -17.03
C ALA A 285 1.56 10.76 -17.42
N THR A 286 2.69 10.10 -17.21
CA THR A 286 2.88 8.66 -17.47
C THR A 286 2.32 7.81 -16.32
N LEU A 287 2.31 8.32 -15.08
CA LEU A 287 1.77 7.65 -13.89
C LEU A 287 0.24 7.51 -13.93
N SER A 288 -0.49 8.43 -14.58
CA SER A 288 -1.96 8.37 -14.71
C SER A 288 -2.45 7.32 -15.72
N GLN A 289 -1.58 6.85 -16.62
CA GLN A 289 -1.95 5.92 -17.71
C GLN A 289 -1.78 4.43 -17.36
N GLY A 290 -1.38 4.08 -16.13
CA GLY A 290 -1.42 2.70 -15.63
C GLY A 290 -0.42 1.70 -16.24
N GLN A 291 0.37 2.08 -17.25
CA GLN A 291 1.42 1.25 -17.85
C GLN A 291 2.80 1.84 -17.61
N LEU A 292 3.40 1.56 -16.44
CA LEU A 292 4.79 1.94 -16.21
C LEU A 292 5.77 0.90 -16.75
N GLY A 293 6.56 1.33 -17.73
CA GLY A 293 7.79 0.67 -18.14
C GLY A 293 8.87 0.76 -17.05
N VAL A 294 9.78 -0.21 -17.01
CA VAL A 294 10.80 -0.32 -15.94
C VAL A 294 11.80 0.84 -15.94
N ARG A 295 12.06 1.48 -17.08
CA ARG A 295 12.92 2.68 -17.15
C ARG A 295 12.34 3.84 -16.35
N THR A 296 11.04 4.10 -16.51
CA THR A 296 10.32 5.12 -15.74
C THR A 296 10.39 4.79 -14.25
N PHE A 297 10.19 3.52 -13.88
CA PHE A 297 10.30 3.05 -12.50
C PHE A 297 11.71 3.20 -11.90
N GLN A 298 12.78 2.92 -12.67
CA GLN A 298 14.16 3.09 -12.20
C GLN A 298 14.57 4.56 -12.06
N SER A 299 14.13 5.43 -12.97
CA SER A 299 14.33 6.88 -12.82
C SER A 299 13.57 7.41 -11.60
N ILE A 300 12.35 6.92 -11.35
CA ILE A 300 11.59 7.24 -10.15
C ILE A 300 12.30 6.72 -8.88
N MET A 301 12.82 5.49 -8.86
CA MET A 301 13.56 4.97 -7.71
C MET A 301 14.83 5.77 -7.44
N ARG A 302 15.55 6.20 -8.48
CA ARG A 302 16.69 7.11 -8.35
C ARG A 302 16.24 8.44 -7.76
N PHE A 303 15.17 9.03 -8.27
CA PHE A 303 14.60 10.27 -7.76
C PHE A 303 14.20 10.18 -6.29
N VAL A 304 13.48 9.15 -5.87
CA VAL A 304 13.10 8.94 -4.45
C VAL A 304 14.33 8.75 -3.55
N ARG A 305 15.42 8.17 -4.08
CA ARG A 305 16.69 8.00 -3.36
C ARG A 305 17.56 9.27 -3.37
N SER A 306 17.48 10.10 -4.41
CA SER A 306 18.38 11.23 -4.65
C SER A 306 17.79 12.59 -4.24
N THR A 307 16.46 12.73 -4.23
CA THR A 307 15.82 14.02 -3.93
C THR A 307 15.90 14.35 -2.45
N LYS A 308 16.82 15.27 -2.15
CA LYS A 308 16.73 16.12 -0.96
C LYS A 308 15.48 16.98 -1.12
N ILE A 309 14.61 17.01 -0.11
CA ILE A 309 13.50 17.96 -0.10
C ILE A 309 14.12 19.34 0.11
N THR A 310 14.35 20.06 -0.99
CA THR A 310 14.81 21.45 -0.97
C THR A 310 13.61 22.36 -1.08
N THR A 311 13.25 23.02 0.01
CA THR A 311 12.26 24.09 -0.03
C THR A 311 12.89 25.35 -0.62
N ILE A 312 12.26 25.92 -1.66
CA ILE A 312 12.63 27.23 -2.22
C ILE A 312 12.03 28.31 -1.31
N SER A 313 12.45 28.35 -0.04
CA SER A 313 12.19 29.47 0.86
C SER A 313 13.33 30.46 0.73
N THR A 314 13.00 31.74 0.62
CA THR A 314 13.90 32.85 0.28
C THR A 314 15.21 32.81 1.08
N GLN A 315 16.33 32.88 0.34
CA GLN A 315 17.72 32.99 0.79
C GLN A 315 18.42 31.79 1.47
N GLN A 316 17.79 30.65 1.75
CA GLN A 316 18.53 29.48 2.23
C GLN A 316 17.91 28.15 1.79
N GLN A 317 18.65 27.43 0.93
CA GLN A 317 18.36 26.06 0.51
C GLN A 317 18.56 25.14 1.75
N ARG A 318 17.50 24.87 2.52
CA ARG A 318 17.58 24.03 3.73
C ARG A 318 17.15 22.59 3.44
N ASP A 319 17.99 21.63 3.84
CA ASP A 319 17.76 20.19 3.71
C ASP A 319 16.78 19.72 4.82
N VAL A 320 15.61 19.18 4.46
CA VAL A 320 14.67 18.58 5.45
C VAL A 320 15.15 17.18 5.82
N ARG A 321 16.04 17.06 6.84
CA ARG A 321 16.56 15.78 7.35
C ARG A 321 15.97 15.34 8.68
N SER A 322 15.39 16.23 9.49
CA SER A 322 14.77 15.90 10.79
C SER A 322 13.30 16.33 10.83
N GLU A 323 12.52 15.77 11.77
CA GLU A 323 11.11 16.15 11.97
C GLU A 323 10.96 17.64 12.32
N GLU A 324 11.95 18.21 13.00
CA GLU A 324 12.03 19.63 13.35
C GLU A 324 12.21 20.52 12.11
N HIS A 325 13.13 20.16 11.22
CA HIS A 325 13.29 20.84 9.92
C HIS A 325 12.04 20.69 9.03
N GLY A 326 11.30 19.59 9.16
CA GLY A 326 10.04 19.37 8.44
C GLY A 326 8.92 20.31 8.91
N ARG A 327 8.85 20.61 10.21
CA ARG A 327 7.90 21.59 10.76
C ARG A 327 8.19 23.00 10.26
N ASP A 328 9.45 23.40 10.25
CA ASP A 328 9.84 24.74 9.80
C ASP A 328 9.59 24.93 8.30
N ALA A 329 9.94 23.91 7.50
CA ALA A 329 9.63 23.87 6.08
C ALA A 329 8.12 23.94 5.80
N ALA A 330 7.30 23.23 6.59
CA ALA A 330 5.84 23.27 6.46
C ALA A 330 5.28 24.67 6.72
N ARG A 331 5.76 25.34 7.77
CA ARG A 331 5.34 26.70 8.10
C ARG A 331 5.71 27.70 7.02
N ASP A 332 6.89 27.57 6.44
CA ASP A 332 7.35 28.47 5.38
C ASP A 332 6.62 28.24 4.06
N ILE A 333 6.34 26.99 3.68
CA ILE A 333 5.49 26.67 2.53
C ILE A 333 4.07 27.19 2.77
N PHE A 334 3.51 26.99 3.96
CA PHE A 334 2.17 27.42 4.29
C PHE A 334 2.00 28.95 4.16
N LYS A 335 3.01 29.72 4.59
CA LYS A 335 3.03 31.18 4.41
C LYS A 335 3.02 31.60 2.94
N ASN A 336 3.62 30.84 2.04
CA ASN A 336 3.66 31.15 0.60
C ASN A 336 2.32 30.88 -0.11
N VAL A 337 1.49 30.00 0.45
CA VAL A 337 0.20 29.58 -0.13
C VAL A 337 -0.97 30.46 0.35
N VAL A 338 -0.82 31.12 1.50
CA VAL A 338 -1.85 32.01 2.06
C VAL A 338 -1.75 33.41 1.44
N PRO A 339 -2.82 33.97 0.84
CA PRO A 339 -2.81 35.31 0.24
C PRO A 339 -2.52 36.42 1.26
N GLU A 340 -1.75 37.44 0.86
CA GLU A 340 -1.50 38.64 1.68
C GLU A 340 -2.83 39.30 2.09
N GLY A 341 -3.02 39.48 3.40
CA GLY A 341 -4.22 40.10 3.99
C GLY A 341 -5.05 39.18 4.90
N ARG A 342 -4.83 37.85 4.87
CA ARG A 342 -5.35 36.92 5.90
C ARG A 342 -4.20 36.33 6.69
N HIS A 343 -3.74 37.10 7.67
CA HIS A 343 -2.79 36.60 8.64
C HIS A 343 -3.44 35.49 9.47
N HIS A 344 -2.89 34.27 9.30
CA HIS A 344 -3.02 33.11 10.18
C HIS A 344 -4.40 32.40 10.15
N MET A 345 -4.45 31.21 9.54
CA MET A 345 -4.86 29.96 10.22
C MET A 345 -5.21 28.84 9.23
N ALA A 346 -5.75 29.15 8.05
CA ALA A 346 -6.17 28.12 7.09
C ALA A 346 -6.32 28.61 5.64
N PHE A 347 -6.24 27.70 4.67
CA PHE A 347 -6.63 27.94 3.27
C PHE A 347 -7.72 26.95 2.81
N GLU A 348 -8.63 27.39 1.95
CA GLU A 348 -9.72 26.56 1.43
C GLU A 348 -9.25 25.68 0.26
N SER A 349 -9.51 24.38 0.39
CA SER A 349 -9.44 23.38 -0.69
C SER A 349 -10.87 23.02 -1.16
N GLU A 350 -10.99 22.33 -2.30
CA GLU A 350 -12.29 21.84 -2.80
C GLU A 350 -12.99 20.85 -1.85
N GLU A 351 -12.27 20.27 -0.88
CA GLU A 351 -12.80 19.33 0.12
C GLU A 351 -12.83 19.90 1.56
N GLY A 352 -12.52 21.19 1.75
CA GLY A 352 -12.60 21.87 3.04
C GLY A 352 -11.40 22.72 3.42
N VAL A 353 -11.40 23.22 4.66
CA VAL A 353 -10.45 24.20 5.20
C VAL A 353 -9.19 23.49 5.74
N VAL A 354 -8.03 23.78 5.17
CA VAL A 354 -6.73 23.20 5.55
C VAL A 354 -6.03 24.13 6.52
N THR A 355 -5.90 23.70 7.79
CA THR A 355 -5.20 24.48 8.82
C THR A 355 -3.68 24.32 8.74
N CYS A 356 -2.93 25.27 9.33
CA CYS A 356 -1.47 25.18 9.41
C CYS A 356 -1.01 23.90 10.15
N GLU A 357 -1.71 23.50 11.20
CA GLU A 357 -1.39 22.29 11.97
C GLU A 357 -1.64 21.01 11.17
N SER A 358 -2.76 20.94 10.45
CA SER A 358 -3.05 19.83 9.54
C SER A 358 -2.01 19.73 8.41
N PHE A 359 -1.52 20.86 7.92
CA PHE A 359 -0.47 20.91 6.90
C PHE A 359 0.91 20.51 7.42
N GLU A 360 1.29 20.96 8.62
CA GLU A 360 2.52 20.53 9.30
C GLU A 360 2.53 19.01 9.51
N ASN A 361 1.45 18.47 10.05
CA ASN A 361 1.30 17.03 10.30
C ASN A 361 1.36 16.21 9.01
N TRP A 362 0.73 16.71 7.94
CA TRP A 362 0.83 16.10 6.62
C TRP A 362 2.27 16.08 6.10
N LEU A 363 3.00 17.21 6.17
CA LEU A 363 4.37 17.26 5.65
C LEU A 363 5.31 16.35 6.44
N ILE A 364 5.16 16.29 7.77
CA ILE A 364 5.93 15.38 8.63
C ILE A 364 5.66 13.92 8.25
N ASN A 365 4.39 13.56 8.04
CA ASN A 365 4.03 12.20 7.61
C ASN A 365 4.64 11.88 6.24
N VAL A 366 4.63 12.81 5.29
CA VAL A 366 5.29 12.61 3.98
C VAL A 366 6.80 12.39 4.13
N VAL A 367 7.47 13.15 5.00
CA VAL A 367 8.90 12.98 5.28
C VAL A 367 9.17 11.62 5.94
N ARG A 368 8.32 11.20 6.88
CA ARG A 368 8.43 9.91 7.58
C ARG A 368 8.21 8.74 6.62
N GLU A 369 7.16 8.77 5.82
CA GLU A 369 6.87 7.73 4.82
C GLU A 369 8.00 7.62 3.78
N ARG A 370 8.57 8.74 3.34
CA ARG A 370 9.71 8.73 2.41
C ARG A 370 10.95 8.10 3.03
N LYS A 371 11.25 8.40 4.30
CA LYS A 371 12.36 7.76 5.02
C LYS A 371 12.15 6.26 5.18
N ALA A 372 10.94 5.84 5.59
CA ALA A 372 10.58 4.43 5.70
C ALA A 372 10.70 3.71 4.35
N LEU A 373 10.25 4.33 3.26
CA LEU A 373 10.36 3.80 1.91
C LEU A 373 11.83 3.67 1.46
N ALA A 374 12.65 4.69 1.71
CA ALA A 374 14.07 4.68 1.37
C ALA A 374 14.83 3.56 2.11
N LEU A 375 14.55 3.41 3.41
CA LEU A 375 15.13 2.35 4.26
C LEU A 375 14.69 0.95 3.79
N THR A 376 13.41 0.78 3.49
CA THR A 376 12.90 -0.50 2.96
C THR A 376 13.54 -0.85 1.60
N LEU A 377 13.79 0.15 0.75
CA LEU A 377 14.45 -0.01 -0.55
C LEU A 377 15.95 -0.33 -0.42
N SER A 378 16.65 0.14 0.62
CA SER A 378 18.04 -0.25 0.89
C SER A 378 18.13 -1.67 1.41
N ASP A 379 17.24 -2.06 2.33
CA ASP A 379 17.26 -3.38 2.97
C ASP A 379 16.94 -4.49 1.95
N THR A 380 15.99 -4.23 1.05
CA THR A 380 15.68 -5.14 -0.07
C THR A 380 16.88 -5.34 -0.99
N LYS A 381 17.65 -4.29 -1.28
CA LYS A 381 18.88 -4.39 -2.08
C LYS A 381 19.93 -5.26 -1.37
N THR A 382 20.08 -5.09 -0.07
CA THR A 382 20.98 -5.88 0.78
C THR A 382 20.57 -7.36 0.83
N ALA A 383 19.27 -7.65 0.90
CA ALA A 383 18.74 -9.01 0.85
C ALA A 383 19.01 -9.68 -0.51
N ILE A 384 18.74 -8.99 -1.63
CA ILE A 384 19.04 -9.49 -2.98
C ILE A 384 20.54 -9.74 -3.16
N ARG A 385 21.40 -8.85 -2.63
CA ARG A 385 22.87 -9.02 -2.68
C ARG A 385 23.31 -10.26 -1.91
N SER A 386 22.72 -10.50 -0.74
CA SER A 386 23.02 -11.68 0.07
C SER A 386 22.57 -12.98 -0.61
N LEU A 387 21.40 -12.99 -1.26
CA LEU A 387 20.97 -14.11 -2.10
C LEU A 387 21.91 -14.34 -3.28
N GLY A 388 22.41 -13.27 -3.92
CA GLY A 388 23.40 -13.34 -4.98
C GLY A 388 24.67 -14.06 -4.55
N ARG A 389 25.22 -13.72 -3.36
CA ARG A 389 26.42 -14.36 -2.79
C ARG A 389 26.21 -15.85 -2.49
N LEU A 390 25.02 -16.23 -2.03
CA LEU A 390 24.69 -17.65 -1.80
C LEU A 390 24.66 -18.43 -3.13
N LEU A 391 24.06 -17.84 -4.16
CA LEU A 391 24.01 -18.45 -5.49
C LEU A 391 25.40 -18.59 -6.14
N ASP A 392 26.35 -17.69 -5.84
CA ASP A 392 27.72 -17.79 -6.35
C ASP A 392 28.40 -19.09 -5.92
N TRP A 393 28.24 -19.49 -4.65
CA TRP A 393 28.79 -20.75 -4.15
C TRP A 393 28.16 -21.97 -4.83
N VAL A 394 26.82 -22.01 -4.91
CA VAL A 394 26.09 -23.13 -5.51
C VAL A 394 26.42 -23.27 -7.00
N VAL A 395 26.38 -22.17 -7.74
CA VAL A 395 26.72 -22.14 -9.16
C VAL A 395 28.19 -22.50 -9.38
N GLY A 396 29.09 -22.01 -8.54
CA GLY A 396 30.52 -22.35 -8.58
C GLY A 396 30.76 -23.86 -8.48
N VAL A 397 30.10 -24.54 -7.53
CA VAL A 397 30.19 -26.00 -7.39
C VAL A 397 29.68 -26.72 -8.64
N ILE A 398 28.53 -26.31 -9.19
CA ILE A 398 27.98 -26.90 -10.42
C ILE A 398 28.95 -26.74 -11.59
N VAL A 399 29.52 -25.55 -11.76
CA VAL A 399 30.50 -25.26 -12.82
C VAL A 399 31.73 -26.15 -12.67
N VAL A 400 32.28 -26.30 -11.45
CA VAL A 400 33.44 -27.17 -11.21
C VAL A 400 33.13 -28.63 -11.59
N LEU A 401 31.96 -29.14 -11.20
CA LEU A 401 31.54 -30.51 -11.55
C LEU A 401 31.40 -30.69 -13.07
N MET A 402 30.79 -29.74 -13.76
CA MET A 402 30.68 -29.76 -15.23
C MET A 402 32.06 -29.70 -15.90
N CYS A 403 32.99 -28.88 -15.40
CA CYS A 403 34.35 -28.79 -15.92
C CYS A 403 35.13 -30.11 -15.75
N LEU A 404 35.01 -30.76 -14.59
CA LEU A 404 35.67 -32.05 -14.35
C LEU A 404 35.15 -33.15 -15.28
N PHE A 405 33.87 -33.11 -15.65
CA PHE A 405 33.27 -34.00 -16.64
C PHE A 405 33.85 -33.78 -18.05
N VAL A 406 33.97 -32.52 -18.47
CA VAL A 406 34.55 -32.18 -19.78
C VAL A 406 36.04 -32.53 -19.86
N LEU A 407 36.77 -32.44 -18.75
CA LEU A 407 38.19 -32.79 -18.67
C LEU A 407 38.46 -34.32 -18.68
N ASP A 408 37.43 -35.15 -18.81
CA ASP A 408 37.51 -36.62 -18.81
C ASP A 408 38.24 -37.17 -17.56
N VAL A 409 38.18 -36.41 -16.46
CA VAL A 409 38.51 -36.93 -15.14
C VAL A 409 37.43 -37.96 -14.82
N ASN A 410 37.78 -39.07 -14.17
CA ASN A 410 36.81 -40.11 -13.82
C ASN A 410 35.78 -39.55 -12.83
N VAL A 411 34.74 -38.90 -13.37
CA VAL A 411 33.72 -38.22 -12.60
C VAL A 411 32.88 -39.24 -11.89
N GLN A 412 32.69 -40.45 -12.40
CA GLN A 412 31.97 -41.49 -11.67
C GLN A 412 32.65 -41.82 -10.33
N LYS A 413 33.98 -41.99 -10.30
CA LYS A 413 34.72 -42.18 -9.05
C LYS A 413 34.65 -40.95 -8.14
N LEU A 414 34.81 -39.76 -8.70
CA LEU A 414 34.74 -38.53 -7.93
C LEU A 414 33.34 -38.29 -7.36
N LEU A 415 32.29 -38.54 -8.15
CA LEU A 415 30.88 -38.32 -7.84
C LEU A 415 30.38 -39.37 -6.86
N VAL A 416 30.90 -40.61 -6.91
CA VAL A 416 30.69 -41.59 -5.83
C VAL A 416 31.32 -41.10 -4.53
N VAL A 417 32.56 -40.60 -4.55
CA VAL A 417 33.23 -40.05 -3.36
C VAL A 417 32.57 -38.76 -2.84
N THR A 418 32.12 -37.87 -3.72
CA THR A 418 31.48 -36.60 -3.34
C THR A 418 29.99 -36.73 -3.10
N SER A 419 29.33 -37.79 -3.56
CA SER A 419 27.90 -38.03 -3.29
C SER A 419 27.63 -38.20 -1.81
N GLY A 420 28.49 -38.93 -1.09
CA GLY A 420 28.41 -39.04 0.37
C GLY A 420 28.58 -37.69 1.05
N SER A 421 29.59 -36.90 0.65
CA SER A 421 29.82 -35.55 1.17
C SER A 421 28.70 -34.57 0.80
N PHE A 422 28.08 -34.72 -0.37
CA PHE A 422 26.95 -33.92 -0.83
C PHE A 422 25.68 -34.28 -0.06
N LEU A 423 25.41 -35.56 0.17
CA LEU A 423 24.30 -36.02 1.01
C LEU A 423 24.47 -35.53 2.45
N ALA A 424 25.70 -35.62 2.99
CA ALA A 424 26.03 -35.08 4.31
C ALA A 424 25.84 -33.55 4.34
N SER A 425 26.27 -32.85 3.30
CA SER A 425 26.06 -31.39 3.17
C SER A 425 24.58 -31.03 3.07
N LEU A 426 23.77 -31.81 2.35
CA LEU A 426 22.32 -31.62 2.30
C LEU A 426 21.68 -31.86 3.67
N PHE A 427 22.16 -32.82 4.46
CA PHE A 427 21.67 -33.05 5.81
C PHE A 427 22.06 -31.89 6.76
N VAL A 428 23.28 -31.38 6.65
CA VAL A 428 23.79 -30.27 7.48
C VAL A 428 23.15 -28.93 7.10
N PHE A 429 23.08 -28.62 5.80
CA PHE A 429 22.63 -27.31 5.30
C PHE A 429 21.17 -27.29 4.85
N GLY A 430 20.51 -28.44 4.71
CA GLY A 430 19.12 -28.51 4.23
C GLY A 430 18.15 -27.71 5.09
N ASN A 431 18.29 -27.78 6.41
CA ASN A 431 17.50 -26.98 7.34
C ASN A 431 17.77 -25.47 7.21
N THR A 432 19.02 -25.08 6.94
CA THR A 432 19.39 -23.69 6.67
C THR A 432 18.73 -23.18 5.39
N CYS A 433 18.79 -23.96 4.30
CA CYS A 433 18.13 -23.62 3.03
C CYS A 433 16.61 -23.48 3.19
N LYS A 434 15.99 -24.41 3.92
CA LYS A 434 14.56 -24.35 4.25
C LYS A 434 14.22 -23.06 5.02
N THR A 435 14.99 -22.76 6.06
CA THR A 435 14.78 -21.57 6.90
C THR A 435 14.95 -20.27 6.11
N VAL A 436 15.96 -20.17 5.22
CA VAL A 436 16.15 -19.03 4.32
C VAL A 436 14.93 -18.86 3.42
N PHE A 437 14.43 -19.94 2.82
CA PHE A 437 13.29 -19.90 1.91
C PHE A 437 11.99 -19.49 2.61
N GLU A 438 11.71 -20.07 3.80
CA GLU A 438 10.56 -19.70 4.63
C GLU A 438 10.63 -18.22 5.04
N SER A 439 11.82 -17.73 5.40
CA SER A 439 12.02 -16.32 5.77
C SER A 439 11.79 -15.37 4.58
N ILE A 440 12.18 -15.76 3.36
CA ILE A 440 11.91 -15.00 2.13
C ILE A 440 10.39 -14.92 1.88
N ILE A 441 9.68 -16.04 2.02
CA ILE A 441 8.21 -16.05 1.85
C ILE A 441 7.57 -15.15 2.90
N PHE A 442 7.95 -15.29 4.17
CA PHE A 442 7.39 -14.50 5.26
C PHE A 442 7.57 -12.99 5.04
N LEU A 443 8.80 -12.55 4.78
CA LEU A 443 9.10 -11.13 4.63
C LEU A 443 8.54 -10.56 3.33
N PHE A 444 8.75 -11.23 2.19
CA PHE A 444 8.52 -10.62 0.88
C PHE A 444 7.21 -11.04 0.20
N VAL A 445 6.63 -12.19 0.59
CA VAL A 445 5.37 -12.68 0.01
C VAL A 445 4.20 -12.39 0.93
N THR A 446 4.29 -12.83 2.19
CA THR A 446 3.26 -12.56 3.21
C THR A 446 3.29 -11.09 3.63
N HIS A 447 4.49 -10.54 3.85
CA HIS A 447 4.74 -9.13 4.13
C HIS A 447 3.83 -8.54 5.24
N PRO A 448 3.84 -9.14 6.46
CA PRO A 448 2.91 -8.80 7.54
C PRO A 448 3.14 -7.41 8.17
N PHE A 449 4.36 -6.89 8.09
CA PHE A 449 4.75 -5.59 8.64
C PHE A 449 5.90 -4.99 7.82
N ASP A 450 6.16 -3.71 8.04
CA ASP A 450 7.31 -2.96 7.54
C ASP A 450 8.17 -2.40 8.67
N VAL A 451 9.34 -1.89 8.33
CA VAL A 451 10.13 -1.06 9.22
C VAL A 451 9.30 0.15 9.69
N SER A 452 9.38 0.44 10.98
CA SER A 452 8.61 1.43 11.74
C SER A 452 7.15 1.06 12.06
N ASP A 453 6.66 -0.12 11.68
CA ASP A 453 5.35 -0.59 12.15
C ASP A 453 5.41 -0.91 13.65
N ILE A 454 4.33 -0.61 14.36
CA ILE A 454 4.12 -1.06 15.74
C ILE A 454 3.39 -2.41 15.67
N ILE A 455 3.99 -3.45 16.26
CA ILE A 455 3.47 -4.80 16.25
C ILE A 455 3.36 -5.38 17.66
N ARG A 456 2.32 -6.17 17.93
CA ARG A 456 2.25 -7.04 19.12
C ARG A 456 2.65 -8.45 18.73
N VAL A 457 3.62 -9.00 19.46
CA VAL A 457 4.07 -10.39 19.34
C VAL A 457 4.19 -10.97 20.74
N ASP A 458 3.56 -12.12 21.00
CA ASP A 458 3.51 -12.77 22.32
C ASP A 458 3.05 -11.86 23.47
N GLY A 459 2.09 -10.98 23.19
CA GLY A 459 1.53 -10.05 24.19
C GLY A 459 2.39 -8.83 24.47
N GLN A 460 3.61 -8.73 23.91
CA GLN A 460 4.48 -7.56 24.03
C GLN A 460 4.45 -6.72 22.77
N THR A 461 4.50 -5.39 22.95
CA THR A 461 4.47 -4.42 21.86
C THR A 461 5.89 -4.00 21.49
N TYR A 462 6.17 -4.00 20.19
CA TYR A 462 7.45 -3.63 19.63
C TYR A 462 7.29 -2.68 18.45
N VAL A 463 8.32 -1.89 18.18
CA VAL A 463 8.48 -1.14 16.92
C VAL A 463 9.46 -1.91 16.03
N VAL A 464 9.11 -2.16 14.77
CA VAL A 464 10.02 -2.82 13.84
C VAL A 464 11.14 -1.85 13.47
N GLU A 465 12.39 -2.17 13.79
CA GLU A 465 13.53 -1.29 13.51
C GLU A 465 14.24 -1.67 12.20
N GLU A 466 14.51 -2.97 12.00
CA GLU A 466 15.25 -3.45 10.83
C GLU A 466 14.76 -4.85 10.43
N MET A 467 14.63 -5.09 9.12
CA MET A 467 14.30 -6.41 8.58
C MET A 467 15.51 -7.02 7.86
N GLN A 468 16.05 -8.10 8.42
CA GLN A 468 17.13 -8.88 7.81
C GLN A 468 16.57 -10.17 7.21
N LEU A 469 17.36 -10.85 6.36
CA LEU A 469 16.87 -12.04 5.65
C LEU A 469 16.39 -13.16 6.59
N LEU A 470 17.10 -13.41 7.68
CA LEU A 470 16.83 -14.51 8.62
C LEU A 470 16.24 -14.05 9.96
N SER A 471 16.28 -12.74 10.23
CA SER A 471 15.89 -12.15 11.49
C SER A 471 15.28 -10.76 11.30
N THR A 472 14.44 -10.35 12.23
CA THR A 472 13.91 -9.00 12.32
C THR A 472 14.33 -8.42 13.67
N ILE A 473 14.84 -7.19 13.65
CA ILE A 473 15.20 -6.43 14.86
C ILE A 473 14.00 -5.60 15.26
N LEU A 474 13.54 -5.83 16.47
CA LEU A 474 12.41 -5.16 17.09
C LEU A 474 12.90 -4.30 18.26
N LEU A 475 12.31 -3.13 18.43
CA LEU A 475 12.61 -2.22 19.52
C LEU A 475 11.51 -2.32 20.57
N ALA A 476 11.86 -2.69 21.79
CA ALA A 476 10.94 -2.74 22.92
C ALA A 476 10.75 -1.36 23.57
N ALA A 477 9.76 -1.24 24.47
CA ALA A 477 9.43 0.03 25.12
C ALA A 477 10.56 0.60 26.00
N ASP A 478 11.44 -0.25 26.51
CA ASP A 478 12.67 0.13 27.23
C ASP A 478 13.83 0.51 26.29
N ASN A 479 13.54 0.64 24.99
CA ASN A 479 14.49 0.93 23.92
C ASN A 479 15.54 -0.17 23.72
N SER A 480 15.31 -1.38 24.25
CA SER A 480 16.17 -2.53 23.99
C SER A 480 15.88 -3.14 22.62
N LYS A 481 16.94 -3.62 21.94
CA LYS A 481 16.84 -4.31 20.65
C LYS A 481 16.63 -5.80 20.87
N VAL A 482 15.48 -6.28 20.42
CA VAL A 482 15.06 -7.68 20.48
C VAL A 482 15.20 -8.30 19.10
N TYR A 483 15.98 -9.37 19.01
CA TYR A 483 16.23 -10.08 17.76
C TYR A 483 15.30 -11.29 17.66
N TYR A 484 14.44 -11.28 16.65
CA TYR A 484 13.58 -12.42 16.35
C TYR A 484 14.02 -13.11 15.07
N SER A 485 14.05 -14.44 15.06
CA SER A 485 14.17 -15.18 13.80
C SER A 485 12.87 -15.08 13.01
N ASN A 486 12.97 -14.85 11.70
CA ASN A 486 11.81 -14.75 10.81
C ASN A 486 11.01 -16.06 10.76
N ASN A 487 11.68 -17.21 10.88
CA ASN A 487 11.01 -18.51 10.97
C ASN A 487 10.15 -18.61 12.25
N GLN A 488 10.64 -18.08 13.37
CA GLN A 488 9.86 -18.03 14.62
C GLN A 488 8.71 -17.03 14.54
N LEU A 489 8.93 -15.85 13.95
CA LEU A 489 7.87 -14.85 13.77
C LEU A 489 6.76 -15.36 12.85
N ALA A 490 7.12 -16.13 11.80
CA ALA A 490 6.15 -16.72 10.89
C ALA A 490 5.18 -17.69 11.55
N LEU A 491 5.55 -18.27 12.70
CA LEU A 491 4.72 -19.18 13.47
C LEU A 491 3.89 -18.47 14.56
N LYS A 492 4.12 -17.17 14.79
CA LYS A 492 3.46 -16.39 15.84
C LYS A 492 2.30 -15.59 15.28
N VAL A 493 1.33 -15.32 16.14
CA VAL A 493 0.27 -14.35 15.86
C VAL A 493 0.88 -12.95 15.98
N ILE A 494 0.83 -12.19 14.90
CA ILE A 494 1.35 -10.82 14.83
C ILE A 494 0.17 -9.87 14.68
N SER A 495 -0.03 -9.00 15.67
CA SER A 495 -1.01 -7.91 15.58
C SER A 495 -0.30 -6.66 15.09
N ASN A 496 -0.63 -6.16 13.90
CA ASN A 496 -0.03 -4.93 13.36
C ASN A 496 -0.94 -3.73 13.66
N TYR A 497 -0.51 -2.85 14.54
CA TYR A 497 -1.30 -1.69 14.94
C TYR A 497 -1.39 -0.63 13.84
N TYR A 498 -0.34 -0.47 13.04
CA TYR A 498 -0.30 0.54 11.98
C TYR A 498 -1.20 0.21 10.80
N ARG A 499 -1.34 -1.09 10.48
CA ARG A 499 -2.20 -1.57 9.38
C ARG A 499 -3.63 -1.89 9.80
N SER A 500 -3.93 -1.80 11.09
CA SER A 500 -5.27 -2.06 11.63
C SER A 500 -6.16 -0.82 11.49
N PRO A 501 -7.49 -0.99 11.34
CA PRO A 501 -8.46 0.09 11.41
C PRO A 501 -8.55 0.65 12.85
N ASP A 502 -9.57 1.46 13.14
CA ASP A 502 -9.77 2.07 14.46
C ASP A 502 -9.69 1.03 15.60
N GLN A 503 -8.94 1.35 16.65
CA GLN A 503 -8.65 0.46 17.77
C GLN A 503 -9.50 0.78 19.00
N ILE A 504 -9.70 -0.20 19.86
CA ILE A 504 -10.50 -0.08 21.09
C ILE A 504 -9.60 -0.30 22.30
N GLU A 505 -9.72 0.57 23.30
CA GLU A 505 -9.11 0.41 24.62
C GLU A 505 -10.19 0.16 25.67
N LEU A 506 -9.99 -0.84 26.52
CA LEU A 506 -10.91 -1.24 27.58
C LEU A 506 -10.28 -0.89 28.94
N ILE A 507 -11.00 -0.12 29.76
CA ILE A 507 -10.56 0.29 31.08
C ILE A 507 -11.53 -0.28 32.12
N ASP A 508 -11.04 -1.23 32.93
CA ASP A 508 -11.82 -1.80 34.03
C ASP A 508 -11.72 -0.91 35.27
N LEU A 509 -12.86 -0.43 35.76
CA LEU A 509 -12.96 0.40 36.95
C LEU A 509 -13.48 -0.42 38.13
N ALA A 510 -12.64 -0.64 39.14
CA ALA A 510 -13.06 -1.29 40.38
C ALA A 510 -13.79 -0.28 41.30
N LEU A 511 -15.03 -0.58 41.66
CA LEU A 511 -15.84 0.25 42.55
C LEU A 511 -15.99 -0.42 43.92
N GLY A 512 -15.83 0.35 44.99
CA GLY A 512 -16.07 -0.14 46.35
C GLY A 512 -17.54 -0.49 46.56
N TRP A 513 -17.83 -1.59 47.25
CA TRP A 513 -19.19 -2.09 47.47
C TRP A 513 -20.17 -1.04 48.05
N GLY A 514 -19.69 -0.16 48.93
CA GLY A 514 -20.49 0.91 49.53
C GLY A 514 -20.68 2.16 48.65
N THR A 515 -20.23 2.15 47.39
CA THR A 515 -20.33 3.32 46.51
C THR A 515 -21.80 3.63 46.21
N PRO A 516 -22.31 4.81 46.58
CA PRO A 516 -23.71 5.16 46.32
C PRO A 516 -24.01 5.21 44.82
N GLN A 517 -25.17 4.67 44.42
CA GLN A 517 -25.62 4.63 43.02
C GLN A 517 -25.54 5.99 42.32
N LYS A 518 -25.92 7.07 43.02
CA LYS A 518 -25.86 8.44 42.51
C LYS A 518 -24.46 8.86 42.04
N LYS A 519 -23.40 8.44 42.75
CA LYS A 519 -22.02 8.76 42.34
C LYS A 519 -21.59 7.97 41.09
N ILE A 520 -22.09 6.75 40.93
CA ILE A 520 -21.84 5.93 39.73
C ILE A 520 -22.48 6.59 38.51
N GLU A 521 -23.70 7.11 38.66
CA GLU A 521 -24.41 7.86 37.61
C GLU A 521 -23.70 9.16 37.25
N GLU A 522 -23.22 9.92 38.23
CA GLU A 522 -22.43 11.14 38.03
C GLU A 522 -21.10 10.84 37.29
N MET A 523 -20.41 9.77 37.68
CA MET A 523 -19.18 9.30 37.01
C MET A 523 -19.47 8.93 35.55
N ARG A 524 -20.53 8.16 35.30
CA ARG A 524 -20.96 7.79 33.94
C ARG A 524 -21.26 9.04 33.12
N ALA A 525 -22.00 10.00 33.66
CA ALA A 525 -22.30 11.26 32.99
C ALA A 525 -21.04 12.11 32.71
N CYS A 526 -20.02 12.05 33.57
CA CYS A 526 -18.75 12.73 33.35
C CYS A 526 -17.93 12.07 32.24
N ILE A 527 -17.86 10.73 32.23
CA ILE A 527 -17.22 9.96 31.16
C ILE A 527 -17.91 10.27 29.83
N LEU A 528 -19.25 10.18 29.77
CA LEU A 528 -20.01 10.49 28.56
C LEU A 528 -19.75 11.90 28.04
N ARG A 529 -19.67 12.90 28.93
CA ARG A 529 -19.28 14.28 28.57
C ARG A 529 -17.87 14.38 28.00
N PHE A 530 -16.91 13.66 28.59
CA PHE A 530 -15.55 13.59 28.07
C PHE A 530 -15.49 12.93 26.68
N LEU A 531 -16.23 11.83 26.48
CA LEU A 531 -16.31 11.15 25.19
C LEU A 531 -17.00 12.03 24.13
N GLN A 532 -18.03 12.78 24.52
CA GLN A 532 -18.71 13.77 23.68
C GLN A 532 -17.78 14.92 23.26
N ALA A 533 -16.93 15.39 24.16
CA ALA A 533 -15.96 16.46 23.88
C ALA A 533 -14.77 16.00 23.00
N ASN A 534 -14.59 14.68 22.81
CA ASN A 534 -13.51 14.10 22.02
C ASN A 534 -14.05 13.21 20.87
N PRO A 535 -14.82 13.78 19.92
CA PRO A 535 -15.45 13.03 18.83
C PRO A 535 -14.45 12.47 17.79
N GLU A 536 -13.17 12.83 17.87
CA GLU A 536 -12.10 12.16 17.12
C GLU A 536 -11.77 10.77 17.70
N GLN A 537 -12.40 10.36 18.81
CA GLN A 537 -12.11 9.15 19.56
C GLN A 537 -13.33 8.21 19.79
N TRP A 538 -14.61 8.65 19.69
CA TRP A 538 -15.83 7.84 20.04
C TRP A 538 -17.12 8.21 19.24
N TYR A 539 -18.06 7.27 18.91
CA TYR A 539 -19.06 7.45 17.81
C TYR A 539 -20.42 6.67 17.89
N PRO A 540 -21.51 6.99 17.10
CA PRO A 540 -22.86 6.35 17.10
C PRO A 540 -23.13 5.13 16.14
N LYS A 541 -24.01 4.18 16.50
CA LYS A 541 -24.09 2.81 15.92
C LYS A 541 -25.29 2.53 15.00
N ILE A 542 -25.10 1.75 13.93
CA ILE A 542 -26.16 1.36 12.97
C ILE A 542 -26.21 -0.17 12.81
N VAL A 543 -27.41 -0.76 12.88
CA VAL A 543 -27.67 -2.20 12.70
C VAL A 543 -28.93 -2.38 11.84
N SER A 544 -28.91 -3.29 10.86
CA SER A 544 -30.09 -3.65 10.06
C SER A 544 -30.06 -5.10 9.59
N ASP A 545 -31.20 -5.58 9.08
CA ASP A 545 -31.33 -6.86 8.37
C ASP A 545 -30.83 -8.05 9.22
N LEU A 546 -31.20 -8.06 10.51
CA LEU A 546 -30.85 -9.16 11.39
C LEU A 546 -31.59 -10.44 10.96
N HIS A 547 -32.87 -10.39 10.62
CA HIS A 547 -33.68 -11.59 10.33
C HIS A 547 -33.70 -12.63 11.45
N MET A 548 -33.90 -12.21 12.70
CA MET A 548 -33.96 -13.16 13.83
C MET A 548 -35.11 -14.18 13.67
N GLU A 549 -36.16 -13.87 12.91
CA GLU A 549 -37.26 -14.78 12.59
C GLU A 549 -36.84 -16.00 11.75
N MET A 550 -35.67 -15.91 11.10
CA MET A 550 -35.10 -16.97 10.27
C MET A 550 -34.02 -17.78 11.02
N GLU A 551 -33.68 -17.40 12.26
CA GLU A 551 -32.69 -18.08 13.08
C GLU A 551 -33.29 -19.26 13.85
N HIS A 552 -32.51 -20.34 13.95
CA HIS A 552 -32.91 -21.51 14.74
C HIS A 552 -32.65 -21.30 16.25
N SER A 553 -31.71 -20.40 16.59
CA SER A 553 -31.43 -20.02 17.97
C SER A 553 -32.38 -18.90 18.38
N LYS A 554 -32.91 -18.98 19.61
CA LYS A 554 -33.70 -17.91 20.24
C LYS A 554 -32.82 -16.95 21.06
N GLU A 555 -31.50 -17.11 21.01
CA GLU A 555 -30.58 -16.20 21.68
C GLU A 555 -30.58 -14.83 21.00
N LEU A 556 -30.60 -13.77 21.79
CA LEU A 556 -30.54 -12.41 21.27
C LEU A 556 -29.14 -12.12 20.72
N PRO A 557 -29.03 -11.36 19.61
CA PRO A 557 -27.75 -10.96 19.06
C PRO A 557 -26.99 -10.07 20.04
N ILE A 558 -25.68 -10.31 20.17
CA ILE A 558 -24.80 -9.50 21.03
C ILE A 558 -24.48 -8.19 20.30
N ILE A 559 -25.14 -7.12 20.73
CA ILE A 559 -24.96 -5.76 20.19
C ILE A 559 -24.24 -4.91 21.25
N PRO A 560 -22.91 -4.70 21.16
CA PRO A 560 -22.16 -3.93 22.17
C PRO A 560 -22.49 -2.43 22.12
N ALA A 561 -22.58 -1.78 23.28
CA ALA A 561 -22.93 -0.36 23.41
C ALA A 561 -21.73 0.58 23.18
N VAL A 562 -21.12 0.52 22.00
CA VAL A 562 -19.95 1.33 21.60
C VAL A 562 -20.32 2.77 21.18
N ALA A 563 -21.58 3.15 21.39
CA ALA A 563 -22.25 4.32 20.86
C ALA A 563 -23.39 4.78 21.78
N PRO A 564 -23.69 6.10 21.86
CA PRO A 564 -24.82 6.58 22.66
C PRO A 564 -26.18 6.28 22.00
N HIS A 565 -26.26 6.33 20.67
CA HIS A 565 -27.50 6.12 19.92
C HIS A 565 -27.36 4.89 19.01
N ILE A 566 -28.45 4.13 18.86
CA ILE A 566 -28.55 3.03 17.91
C ILE A 566 -29.76 3.24 17.00
N ALA A 567 -29.58 2.96 15.71
CA ALA A 567 -30.67 2.87 14.75
C ALA A 567 -30.81 1.44 14.22
N LEU A 568 -32.03 0.92 14.27
CA LEU A 568 -32.48 -0.34 13.69
C LEU A 568 -33.17 -0.04 12.35
N LEU A 569 -32.50 -0.30 11.23
CA LEU A 569 -32.99 0.10 9.89
C LEU A 569 -33.82 -0.97 9.19
N GLY A 570 -34.73 -1.62 9.92
CA GLY A 570 -35.64 -2.63 9.40
C GLY A 570 -35.03 -4.03 9.24
N ASP A 571 -35.92 -4.98 8.96
CA ASP A 571 -35.66 -6.42 8.84
C ASP A 571 -34.96 -7.01 10.08
N ILE A 572 -35.41 -6.59 11.27
CA ILE A 572 -34.86 -7.01 12.55
C ILE A 572 -35.43 -8.37 12.97
N SER A 573 -36.76 -8.43 13.09
CA SER A 573 -37.52 -9.65 13.36
C SER A 573 -39.02 -9.39 13.18
N GLU A 574 -39.84 -10.41 13.42
CA GLU A 574 -41.30 -10.31 13.49
C GLU A 574 -41.73 -9.48 14.72
N PRO A 575 -42.38 -8.30 14.57
CA PRO A 575 -42.76 -7.42 15.67
C PRO A 575 -43.73 -8.01 16.70
N ARG A 576 -44.44 -9.08 16.33
CA ARG A 576 -45.34 -9.84 17.23
C ARG A 576 -44.59 -10.83 18.13
N SER A 577 -43.32 -11.09 17.86
CA SER A 577 -42.51 -12.07 18.60
C SER A 577 -42.06 -11.55 19.97
N ALA A 578 -41.80 -12.49 20.89
CA ALA A 578 -41.23 -12.14 22.18
C ALA A 578 -39.76 -11.69 22.04
N GLU A 579 -39.07 -12.26 21.05
CA GLU A 579 -37.67 -11.99 20.73
C GLU A 579 -37.47 -10.54 20.26
N TYR A 580 -38.36 -9.99 19.41
CA TYR A 580 -38.31 -8.58 19.01
C TYR A 580 -38.50 -7.65 20.21
N ALA A 581 -39.47 -7.94 21.08
CA ALA A 581 -39.72 -7.16 22.28
C ALA A 581 -38.52 -7.22 23.25
N ALA A 582 -37.93 -8.40 23.45
CA ALA A 582 -36.79 -8.60 24.33
C ALA A 582 -35.52 -7.89 23.80
N LEU A 583 -35.30 -7.87 22.48
CA LEU A 583 -34.21 -7.10 21.88
C LEU A 583 -34.40 -5.60 22.12
N VAL A 584 -35.59 -5.06 21.85
CA VAL A 584 -35.86 -3.63 22.08
C VAL A 584 -35.67 -3.27 23.55
N GLU A 585 -36.10 -4.13 24.47
CA GLU A 585 -35.90 -3.94 25.91
C GLU A 585 -34.40 -3.96 26.29
N ASP A 586 -33.62 -4.91 25.78
CA ASP A 586 -32.17 -4.97 25.99
C ASP A 586 -31.45 -3.72 25.45
N LEU A 587 -31.78 -3.29 24.24
CA LEU A 587 -31.21 -2.09 23.64
C LEU A 587 -31.61 -0.82 24.38
N SER A 588 -32.86 -0.72 24.87
CA SER A 588 -33.32 0.42 25.67
C SER A 588 -32.52 0.59 26.96
N ARG A 589 -31.97 -0.49 27.52
CA ARG A 589 -31.11 -0.45 28.72
C ARG A 589 -29.66 -0.05 28.39
N LYS A 590 -29.21 -0.34 27.17
CA LYS A 590 -27.82 -0.16 26.73
C LYS A 590 -27.54 1.21 26.09
N PHE A 591 -28.51 1.78 25.39
CA PHE A 591 -28.34 2.99 24.57
C PHE A 591 -29.15 4.18 25.14
N GLU A 592 -28.63 5.41 24.96
CA GLU A 592 -29.35 6.65 25.29
C GLU A 592 -30.58 6.84 24.40
N THR A 593 -30.53 6.36 23.15
CA THR A 593 -31.65 6.44 22.20
C THR A 593 -31.65 5.25 21.26
N VAL A 594 -32.81 4.65 21.07
CA VAL A 594 -33.04 3.54 20.13
C VAL A 594 -34.04 4.01 19.08
N LEU A 595 -33.61 4.08 17.82
CA LEU A 595 -34.45 4.44 16.68
C LEU A 595 -34.85 3.17 15.95
N ILE A 596 -36.14 2.98 15.69
CA ILE A 596 -36.68 1.81 15.02
C ILE A 596 -37.34 2.24 13.72
N ILE A 597 -36.89 1.67 12.60
CA ILE A 597 -37.55 1.74 11.30
C ILE A 597 -38.05 0.34 10.96
N ALA A 598 -39.26 0.23 10.43
CA ALA A 598 -39.79 -1.04 9.94
C ALA A 598 -39.27 -1.30 8.52
N GLY A 599 -38.74 -2.50 8.29
CA GLY A 599 -38.48 -3.04 6.97
C GLY A 599 -39.65 -3.84 6.43
N ASN A 600 -39.48 -4.46 5.27
CA ASN A 600 -40.56 -5.23 4.66
C ASN A 600 -40.84 -6.53 5.44
N HIS A 601 -39.82 -7.16 6.04
CA HIS A 601 -40.00 -8.39 6.81
C HIS A 601 -40.79 -8.18 8.11
N GLU A 602 -40.75 -7.00 8.72
CA GLU A 602 -41.60 -6.70 9.88
C GLU A 602 -43.10 -6.89 9.56
N PHE A 603 -43.51 -6.72 8.30
CA PHE A 603 -44.91 -6.82 7.87
C PHE A 603 -45.34 -8.23 7.43
N TYR A 604 -44.42 -9.20 7.36
CA TYR A 604 -44.70 -10.51 6.79
C TYR A 604 -45.74 -11.29 7.62
N GLY A 605 -46.78 -11.80 6.96
CA GLY A 605 -47.89 -12.51 7.60
C GLY A 605 -48.77 -11.63 8.48
N GLY A 606 -48.69 -10.30 8.34
CA GLY A 606 -49.45 -9.32 9.10
C GLY A 606 -50.22 -8.35 8.21
N GLU A 607 -51.15 -7.61 8.82
CA GLU A 607 -51.79 -6.46 8.19
C GLU A 607 -50.95 -5.20 8.46
N TYR A 608 -50.68 -4.41 7.42
CA TYR A 608 -49.69 -3.34 7.40
C TYR A 608 -49.88 -2.34 8.56
N GLU A 609 -51.09 -1.79 8.75
CA GLU A 609 -51.33 -0.79 9.80
C GLU A 609 -51.38 -1.41 11.21
N GLU A 610 -51.86 -2.64 11.34
CA GLU A 610 -51.82 -3.39 12.60
C GLU A 610 -50.38 -3.59 13.09
N VAL A 611 -49.47 -4.00 12.20
CA VAL A 611 -48.05 -4.19 12.51
C VAL A 611 -47.41 -2.87 12.94
N LYS A 612 -47.65 -1.78 12.20
CA LYS A 612 -47.17 -0.43 12.61
C LYS A 612 -47.67 -0.05 13.99
N SER A 613 -48.94 -0.29 14.29
CA SER A 613 -49.53 -0.05 15.60
C SER A 613 -48.82 -0.83 16.71
N LYS A 614 -48.40 -2.08 16.42
CA LYS A 614 -47.66 -2.93 17.38
C LYS A 614 -46.25 -2.40 17.65
N ILE A 615 -45.49 -2.04 16.62
CA ILE A 615 -44.15 -1.44 16.78
C ILE A 615 -44.26 -0.13 17.57
N ALA A 616 -45.22 0.73 17.22
CA ALA A 616 -45.46 1.99 17.93
C ALA A 616 -45.84 1.77 19.41
N LYS A 617 -46.67 0.76 19.71
CA LYS A 617 -47.02 0.39 21.10
C LYS A 617 -45.83 -0.13 21.88
N LEU A 618 -44.95 -0.92 21.24
CA LEU A 618 -43.72 -1.43 21.86
C LEU A 618 -42.74 -0.29 22.17
N ALA A 619 -42.51 0.60 21.20
CA ALA A 619 -41.64 1.76 21.39
C ALA A 619 -42.11 2.64 22.56
N LYS A 620 -43.43 2.87 22.69
CA LYS A 620 -44.02 3.63 23.80
C LYS A 620 -43.83 3.01 25.19
N LYS A 621 -43.37 1.77 25.31
CA LYS A 621 -43.05 1.16 26.62
C LYS A 621 -41.74 1.70 27.22
N HIS A 622 -40.92 2.38 26.42
CA HIS A 622 -39.60 2.86 26.81
C HIS A 622 -39.43 4.33 26.37
N ASP A 623 -39.05 5.20 27.29
CA ASP A 623 -38.97 6.65 27.01
C ASP A 623 -37.91 7.01 25.94
N ASN A 624 -36.87 6.19 25.83
CA ASN A 624 -35.74 6.36 24.92
C ASN A 624 -35.86 5.56 23.60
N VAL A 625 -37.00 4.93 23.33
CA VAL A 625 -37.24 4.18 22.09
C VAL A 625 -38.19 4.96 21.20
N HIS A 626 -37.80 5.16 19.94
CA HIS A 626 -38.57 5.94 18.97
C HIS A 626 -38.83 5.13 17.71
N PHE A 627 -40.10 4.86 17.43
CA PHE A 627 -40.51 4.37 16.12
C PHE A 627 -40.49 5.54 15.12
N MET A 628 -39.65 5.41 14.10
CA MET A 628 -39.34 6.41 13.08
C MET A 628 -40.10 6.09 11.78
N ASP A 629 -41.38 6.40 11.77
CA ASP A 629 -42.29 6.21 10.62
C ASP A 629 -42.83 7.58 10.19
N ARG A 630 -42.19 8.15 9.16
CA ARG A 630 -42.37 9.56 8.76
C ARG A 630 -42.25 10.49 9.98
N LYS A 631 -41.15 10.33 10.71
CA LYS A 631 -40.85 11.10 11.92
C LYS A 631 -39.46 11.70 11.82
N SER A 632 -39.31 12.92 12.30
CA SER A 632 -38.02 13.58 12.48
C SER A 632 -37.80 13.92 13.96
N ILE A 633 -36.57 13.81 14.41
CA ILE A 633 -36.12 14.20 15.75
C ILE A 633 -34.79 14.93 15.64
N SER A 634 -34.49 15.81 16.58
CA SER A 634 -33.15 16.40 16.67
C SER A 634 -32.34 15.61 17.70
N LEU A 635 -31.21 15.06 17.29
CA LEU A 635 -30.26 14.39 18.17
C LEU A 635 -28.91 15.10 18.06
N ARG A 636 -28.48 15.72 19.16
CA ARG A 636 -27.17 16.40 19.27
C ARG A 636 -26.90 17.38 18.12
N GLY A 637 -27.90 18.19 17.77
CA GLY A 637 -27.79 19.20 16.70
C GLY A 637 -27.91 18.66 15.28
N VAL A 638 -28.11 17.35 15.10
CA VAL A 638 -28.39 16.71 13.80
C VAL A 638 -29.88 16.42 13.69
N ARG A 639 -30.50 16.83 12.59
CA ARG A 639 -31.86 16.44 12.24
C ARG A 639 -31.84 15.00 11.75
N VAL A 640 -32.39 14.08 12.54
CA VAL A 640 -32.54 12.68 12.16
C VAL A 640 -33.95 12.48 11.62
N ILE A 641 -34.05 12.11 10.35
CA ILE A 641 -35.30 11.85 9.63
C ILE A 641 -35.40 10.34 9.40
N GLY A 642 -36.55 9.73 9.68
CA GLY A 642 -36.74 8.31 9.45
C GLY A 642 -38.10 7.91 8.92
N CYS A 643 -38.09 6.99 7.96
CA CYS A 643 -39.25 6.31 7.38
C CYS A 643 -38.81 4.99 6.73
N THR A 644 -39.75 4.12 6.34
CA THR A 644 -39.42 2.88 5.60
C THR A 644 -38.88 3.20 4.20
N LEU A 645 -39.42 4.24 3.55
CA LEU A 645 -39.13 4.66 2.18
C LEU A 645 -39.27 3.49 1.20
N TRP A 646 -40.47 2.92 1.07
CA TRP A 646 -40.73 1.90 0.04
C TRP A 646 -40.13 2.31 -1.32
N SER A 647 -39.61 1.38 -2.11
CA SER A 647 -39.02 1.73 -3.42
C SER A 647 -40.10 2.04 -4.47
N ARG A 648 -39.80 2.97 -5.39
CA ARG A 648 -40.65 3.29 -6.54
C ARG A 648 -40.40 2.35 -7.71
N VAL A 649 -41.39 1.53 -8.03
CA VAL A 649 -41.34 0.58 -9.15
C VAL A 649 -41.96 1.22 -10.40
N PRO A 650 -41.21 1.34 -11.51
CA PRO A 650 -41.75 1.89 -12.76
C PRO A 650 -42.64 0.87 -13.49
N ASP A 651 -43.56 1.37 -14.33
CA ASP A 651 -44.55 0.54 -15.04
C ASP A 651 -43.93 -0.63 -15.82
N HIS A 652 -42.79 -0.39 -16.48
CA HIS A 652 -42.11 -1.42 -17.29
C HIS A 652 -41.52 -2.58 -16.47
N ALA A 653 -41.31 -2.39 -15.16
CA ALA A 653 -40.78 -3.42 -14.26
C ALA A 653 -41.86 -4.02 -13.34
N ARG A 654 -43.09 -3.47 -13.38
CA ARG A 654 -44.20 -3.77 -12.47
C ARG A 654 -44.49 -5.26 -12.36
N ASP A 655 -44.71 -5.94 -13.49
CA ASP A 655 -45.09 -7.36 -13.50
C ASP A 655 -43.95 -8.26 -13.02
N VAL A 656 -42.71 -7.96 -13.42
CA VAL A 656 -41.53 -8.72 -12.99
C VAL A 656 -41.34 -8.61 -11.48
N VAL A 657 -41.43 -7.39 -10.94
CA VAL A 657 -41.32 -7.12 -9.50
C VAL A 657 -42.47 -7.78 -8.73
N ARG A 658 -43.72 -7.56 -9.15
CA ARG A 658 -44.91 -8.14 -8.52
C ARG A 658 -44.85 -9.67 -8.41
N ASN A 659 -44.37 -10.32 -9.46
CA ASN A 659 -44.33 -11.79 -9.53
C ASN A 659 -43.11 -12.41 -8.85
N THR A 660 -42.07 -11.62 -8.53
CA THR A 660 -40.82 -12.11 -7.95
C THR A 660 -40.69 -11.79 -6.46
N ILE A 661 -41.23 -10.65 -6.01
CA ILE A 661 -41.02 -10.13 -4.66
C ILE A 661 -42.13 -10.61 -3.73
N ASN A 662 -41.72 -11.24 -2.62
CA ASN A 662 -42.64 -11.85 -1.66
C ASN A 662 -43.52 -10.84 -0.91
N ASP A 663 -43.15 -9.57 -0.89
CA ASP A 663 -43.90 -8.49 -0.22
C ASP A 663 -45.36 -8.43 -0.70
N TYR A 664 -45.57 -8.61 -2.02
CA TYR A 664 -46.89 -8.59 -2.67
C TYR A 664 -47.70 -9.88 -2.47
N VAL A 665 -47.17 -10.83 -1.70
CA VAL A 665 -47.84 -12.08 -1.32
C VAL A 665 -48.01 -12.17 0.19
N ARG A 666 -46.98 -11.76 0.95
CA ARG A 666 -46.90 -11.99 2.39
C ARG A 666 -47.41 -10.82 3.23
N ILE A 667 -47.57 -9.63 2.67
CA ILE A 667 -48.03 -8.45 3.41
C ILE A 667 -49.49 -8.15 3.06
N GLY A 668 -50.35 -8.10 4.07
CA GLY A 668 -51.75 -7.75 3.92
C GLY A 668 -52.01 -6.25 4.10
N LYS A 669 -52.96 -5.71 3.35
CA LYS A 669 -53.50 -4.35 3.49
C LYS A 669 -55.01 -4.40 3.56
N LYS A 670 -55.60 -3.72 4.54
CA LYS A 670 -57.05 -3.51 4.60
C LYS A 670 -57.48 -2.43 3.61
N VAL A 671 -58.49 -2.73 2.81
CA VAL A 671 -59.18 -1.78 1.92
C VAL A 671 -60.68 -1.89 2.19
N GLY A 672 -61.21 -0.95 2.96
CA GLY A 672 -62.56 -1.09 3.52
C GLY A 672 -62.62 -2.24 4.53
N ALA A 673 -63.53 -3.18 4.33
CA ALA A 673 -63.66 -4.38 5.17
C ALA A 673 -62.75 -5.54 4.69
N ASP A 674 -62.22 -5.48 3.48
CA ASP A 674 -61.49 -6.59 2.86
C ASP A 674 -60.00 -6.52 3.15
N LEU A 675 -59.39 -7.68 3.39
CA LEU A 675 -57.94 -7.85 3.50
C LEU A 675 -57.42 -8.42 2.18
N ARG A 676 -56.53 -7.68 1.51
CA ARG A 676 -55.85 -8.14 0.29
C ARG A 676 -54.33 -8.00 0.40
N PRO A 677 -53.53 -8.75 -0.37
CA PRO A 677 -52.10 -8.51 -0.45
C PRO A 677 -51.79 -7.07 -0.92
N LEU A 678 -50.65 -6.54 -0.51
CA LEU A 678 -50.12 -5.28 -1.08
C LEU A 678 -49.96 -5.41 -2.59
N THR A 679 -50.16 -4.30 -3.30
CA THR A 679 -49.82 -4.18 -4.72
C THR A 679 -48.66 -3.20 -4.92
N VAL A 680 -48.07 -3.23 -6.13
CA VAL A 680 -47.03 -2.27 -6.53
C VAL A 680 -47.52 -0.83 -6.42
N GLU A 681 -48.80 -0.58 -6.69
CA GLU A 681 -49.42 0.75 -6.59
C GLU A 681 -49.49 1.21 -5.14
N ASP A 682 -49.74 0.29 -4.21
CA ASP A 682 -49.74 0.62 -2.79
C ASP A 682 -48.33 1.01 -2.31
N THR A 683 -47.30 0.26 -2.72
CA THR A 683 -45.90 0.57 -2.36
C THR A 683 -45.40 1.83 -3.03
N ASN A 684 -45.82 2.12 -4.28
CA ASN A 684 -45.53 3.38 -4.95
C ASN A 684 -46.21 4.58 -4.26
N ALA A 685 -47.48 4.44 -3.85
CA ALA A 685 -48.18 5.47 -3.08
C ALA A 685 -47.62 5.65 -1.65
N LEU A 686 -47.01 4.61 -1.08
CA LEU A 686 -46.26 4.70 0.17
C LEU A 686 -44.92 5.43 -0.06
N HIS A 687 -44.19 5.10 -1.12
CA HIS A 687 -42.97 5.80 -1.53
C HIS A 687 -43.20 7.30 -1.68
N GLU A 688 -44.22 7.70 -2.43
CA GLU A 688 -44.53 9.11 -2.69
C GLU A 688 -44.76 9.88 -1.38
N ARG A 689 -45.52 9.31 -0.45
CA ARG A 689 -45.76 9.93 0.87
C ARG A 689 -44.54 9.94 1.77
N ASP A 690 -43.73 8.88 1.75
CA ASP A 690 -42.48 8.81 2.53
C ASP A 690 -41.46 9.83 1.99
N PHE A 691 -41.37 9.94 0.67
CA PHE A 691 -40.46 10.85 -0.01
C PHE A 691 -40.87 12.33 0.17
N GLU A 692 -42.17 12.63 0.04
CA GLU A 692 -42.72 13.98 0.32
C GLU A 692 -42.38 14.43 1.75
N PHE A 693 -42.60 13.56 2.74
CA PHE A 693 -42.22 13.83 4.13
C PHE A 693 -40.71 14.06 4.31
N VAL A 694 -39.86 13.22 3.69
CA VAL A 694 -38.40 13.35 3.79
C VAL A 694 -37.96 14.70 3.20
N LEU A 695 -38.51 15.08 2.05
CA LEU A 695 -38.20 16.34 1.39
C LEU A 695 -38.60 17.55 2.25
N GLU A 696 -39.83 17.55 2.78
CA GLU A 696 -40.29 18.61 3.69
C GLU A 696 -39.39 18.76 4.92
N ALA A 697 -38.99 17.64 5.53
CA ALA A 697 -38.12 17.64 6.71
C ALA A 697 -36.68 18.08 6.39
N ILE A 698 -36.16 17.79 5.19
CA ILE A 698 -34.87 18.29 4.71
C ILE A 698 -34.94 19.82 4.54
N LEU A 699 -35.98 20.33 3.87
CA LEU A 699 -36.17 21.77 3.66
C LEU A 699 -36.33 22.53 4.98
N GLU A 700 -37.03 21.95 5.95
CA GLU A 700 -37.15 22.51 7.30
C GLU A 700 -35.79 22.60 8.01
N ALA A 701 -34.96 21.55 7.90
CA ALA A 701 -33.62 21.51 8.47
C ALA A 701 -32.66 22.49 7.78
N GLU A 702 -32.78 22.65 6.47
CA GLU A 702 -32.02 23.63 5.69
C GLU A 702 -32.28 25.05 6.18
N GLY A 703 -33.56 25.40 6.38
CA GLY A 703 -33.96 26.70 6.95
C GLY A 703 -33.38 26.96 8.35
N ARG A 704 -33.12 25.89 9.12
CA ARG A 704 -32.48 25.96 10.45
C ARG A 704 -30.97 25.78 10.43
N ARG A 705 -30.37 25.52 9.27
CA ARG A 705 -28.94 25.18 9.09
C ARG A 705 -28.50 23.97 9.93
N GLU A 706 -29.39 23.00 10.09
CA GLU A 706 -29.11 21.75 10.79
C GLU A 706 -28.56 20.71 9.80
N PRO A 707 -27.46 20.01 10.11
CA PRO A 707 -27.06 18.84 9.35
C PRO A 707 -28.15 17.75 9.43
N VAL A 708 -28.40 17.06 8.32
CA VAL A 708 -29.46 16.05 8.19
C VAL A 708 -28.87 14.65 8.06
N LEU A 709 -29.35 13.74 8.91
CA LEU A 709 -29.20 12.30 8.78
C LEU A 709 -30.53 11.70 8.35
N VAL A 710 -30.56 11.06 7.18
CA VAL A 710 -31.73 10.30 6.73
C VAL A 710 -31.52 8.82 7.03
N LEU A 711 -32.51 8.19 7.65
CA LEU A 711 -32.51 6.77 7.98
C LEU A 711 -33.67 6.12 7.25
N THR A 712 -33.40 5.13 6.40
CA THR A 712 -34.44 4.40 5.66
C THR A 712 -34.22 2.90 5.71
N HIS A 713 -35.23 2.12 5.35
CA HIS A 713 -35.02 0.69 5.11
C HIS A 713 -34.57 0.45 3.67
N HIS A 714 -35.34 0.90 2.67
CA HIS A 714 -34.92 0.74 1.27
C HIS A 714 -33.83 1.73 0.90
N ALA A 715 -33.03 1.35 -0.11
CA ALA A 715 -31.88 2.12 -0.54
C ALA A 715 -32.28 3.41 -1.29
N PRO A 716 -31.61 4.55 -1.02
CA PRO A 716 -31.83 5.82 -1.72
C PRO A 716 -31.06 5.91 -3.05
N LEU A 717 -30.41 4.83 -3.46
CA LEU A 717 -29.69 4.71 -4.73
C LEU A 717 -30.01 3.37 -5.38
N ARG A 718 -29.68 3.23 -6.67
CA ARG A 718 -29.72 1.94 -7.37
C ARG A 718 -28.34 1.41 -7.73
N LYS A 719 -27.34 2.28 -7.80
CA LYS A 719 -25.97 1.95 -8.18
C LYS A 719 -25.09 1.77 -6.93
N GLY A 720 -24.28 0.72 -6.89
CA GLY A 720 -23.33 0.50 -5.78
C GLY A 720 -23.96 0.15 -4.42
N VAL A 721 -25.27 -0.14 -4.37
CA VAL A 721 -25.99 -0.53 -3.15
C VAL A 721 -26.44 -1.99 -3.12
N SER A 722 -26.22 -2.73 -4.21
CA SER A 722 -26.52 -4.16 -4.33
C SER A 722 -25.28 -4.91 -4.82
N ALA A 723 -25.23 -6.23 -4.64
CA ALA A 723 -24.10 -7.00 -5.15
C ALA A 723 -23.93 -6.81 -6.68
N PRO A 724 -22.68 -6.64 -7.19
CA PRO A 724 -22.45 -6.32 -8.60
C PRO A 724 -23.07 -7.31 -9.60
N ALA A 725 -23.25 -8.58 -9.21
CA ALA A 725 -23.86 -9.62 -10.06
C ALA A 725 -25.38 -9.43 -10.29
N TYR A 726 -26.03 -8.62 -9.46
CA TYR A 726 -27.46 -8.31 -9.55
C TYR A 726 -27.73 -6.90 -10.04
N GLU A 727 -26.70 -6.06 -10.20
CA GLU A 727 -26.86 -4.67 -10.65
C GLU A 727 -27.51 -4.60 -12.04
N GLY A 728 -28.47 -3.68 -12.21
CA GLY A 728 -29.21 -3.49 -13.47
C GLY A 728 -30.35 -4.47 -13.75
N ARG A 729 -30.64 -5.43 -12.85
CA ARG A 729 -31.80 -6.32 -13.03
C ARG A 729 -33.13 -5.58 -12.77
N PRO A 730 -34.23 -5.88 -13.51
CA PRO A 730 -35.53 -5.25 -13.27
C PRO A 730 -36.07 -5.46 -11.85
N THR A 731 -35.71 -6.56 -11.19
CA THR A 731 -36.09 -6.82 -9.80
C THR A 731 -35.49 -5.82 -8.80
N ASN A 732 -34.40 -5.13 -9.15
CA ASN A 732 -33.75 -4.16 -8.25
C ASN A 732 -34.61 -2.94 -7.97
N TYR A 733 -35.62 -2.65 -8.80
CA TYR A 733 -36.59 -1.58 -8.55
C TYR A 733 -37.43 -1.82 -7.28
N ALA A 734 -37.44 -3.03 -6.74
CA ALA A 734 -38.08 -3.35 -5.48
C ALA A 734 -37.22 -3.04 -4.24
N PHE A 735 -35.92 -2.73 -4.42
CA PHE A 735 -34.99 -2.61 -3.29
C PHE A 735 -34.46 -1.19 -3.08
N GLY A 736 -34.60 -0.32 -4.08
CA GLY A 736 -34.12 1.06 -3.98
C GLY A 736 -34.61 1.95 -5.12
N THR A 737 -34.64 3.25 -4.83
CA THR A 737 -34.99 4.31 -5.79
C THR A 737 -33.79 5.23 -5.94
N ASP A 738 -33.51 5.72 -7.13
CA ASP A 738 -32.40 6.65 -7.34
C ASP A 738 -32.82 8.07 -6.93
N LEU A 739 -32.35 8.52 -5.77
CA LEU A 739 -32.64 9.83 -5.19
C LEU A 739 -31.40 10.73 -5.15
N THR A 740 -30.43 10.48 -6.05
CA THR A 740 -29.17 11.25 -6.11
C THR A 740 -29.41 12.76 -6.17
N GLU A 741 -30.46 13.22 -6.87
CA GLU A 741 -30.82 14.64 -7.00
C GLU A 741 -31.17 15.33 -5.67
N PHE A 742 -31.43 14.57 -4.60
CA PHE A 742 -31.78 15.05 -3.27
C PHE A 742 -30.65 14.85 -2.25
N MET A 743 -29.45 14.55 -2.75
CA MET A 743 -28.24 14.40 -1.96
C MET A 743 -27.39 15.68 -1.98
N GLY A 744 -26.49 15.80 -1.00
CA GLY A 744 -25.72 17.00 -0.71
C GLY A 744 -26.31 17.82 0.45
N PRO A 745 -25.59 18.88 0.89
CA PRO A 745 -25.99 19.68 2.04
C PRO A 745 -27.43 20.20 1.92
N PRO A 746 -28.24 20.13 3.00
CA PRO A 746 -27.85 19.81 4.38
C PRO A 746 -27.77 18.31 4.70
N VAL A 747 -28.09 17.42 3.75
CA VAL A 747 -28.00 15.97 3.94
C VAL A 747 -26.53 15.55 3.97
N VAL A 748 -26.06 15.17 5.15
CA VAL A 748 -24.67 14.78 5.40
C VAL A 748 -24.48 13.27 5.39
N ALA A 749 -25.55 12.52 5.68
CA ALA A 749 -25.53 11.07 5.60
C ALA A 749 -26.93 10.49 5.34
N TRP A 750 -26.97 9.37 4.63
CA TRP A 750 -28.17 8.58 4.38
C TRP A 750 -27.89 7.10 4.64
N ALA A 751 -28.43 6.55 5.73
CA ALA A 751 -28.23 5.15 6.08
C ALA A 751 -29.42 4.29 5.66
N HIS A 752 -29.16 3.08 5.14
CA HIS A 752 -30.19 2.16 4.67
C HIS A 752 -29.89 0.68 4.97
N GLY A 753 -30.87 -0.20 4.73
CA GLY A 753 -30.78 -1.67 4.80
C GLY A 753 -31.25 -2.34 3.51
N HIS A 754 -31.97 -3.47 3.65
CA HIS A 754 -32.78 -4.20 2.67
C HIS A 754 -32.05 -4.90 1.51
N THR A 755 -30.93 -4.35 1.03
CA THR A 755 -30.25 -4.86 -0.18
C THR A 755 -29.33 -6.05 0.08
N HIS A 756 -29.11 -6.39 1.36
CA HIS A 756 -28.15 -7.37 1.85
C HIS A 756 -26.76 -7.17 1.26
N TYR A 757 -26.37 -5.91 1.08
CA TYR A 757 -25.07 -5.54 0.54
C TYR A 757 -24.57 -4.26 1.21
N ASN A 758 -23.57 -4.44 2.08
CA ASN A 758 -22.96 -3.36 2.84
C ASN A 758 -22.23 -2.40 1.91
N THR A 759 -22.62 -1.12 1.97
CA THR A 759 -22.07 -0.06 1.14
C THR A 759 -21.62 1.12 2.00
N LYS A 760 -20.60 1.81 1.50
CA LYS A 760 -20.12 3.08 2.01
C LYS A 760 -19.64 3.89 0.82
N GLN A 761 -20.45 4.81 0.36
CA GLN A 761 -20.15 5.63 -0.82
C GLN A 761 -20.59 7.08 -0.60
N ASP A 762 -19.84 8.00 -1.20
CA ASP A 762 -20.25 9.40 -1.29
C ASP A 762 -21.13 9.59 -2.53
N ALA A 763 -22.24 10.30 -2.36
CA ALA A 763 -23.12 10.70 -3.45
C ALA A 763 -23.44 12.18 -3.26
N ASP A 764 -22.80 13.02 -4.07
CA ASP A 764 -22.89 14.49 -4.04
C ASP A 764 -22.67 15.12 -2.66
N GLY A 765 -21.77 14.55 -1.84
CA GLY A 765 -21.46 15.02 -0.49
C GLY A 765 -22.34 14.43 0.62
N THR A 766 -23.34 13.60 0.28
CA THR A 766 -24.05 12.74 1.24
C THR A 766 -23.30 11.42 1.39
N LEU A 767 -22.96 11.05 2.63
CA LEU A 767 -22.45 9.71 2.93
C LEU A 767 -23.58 8.68 2.92
N VAL A 768 -23.67 7.84 1.87
CA VAL A 768 -24.60 6.71 1.80
C VAL A 768 -23.96 5.47 2.42
N PHE A 769 -24.65 4.89 3.41
CA PHE A 769 -24.06 3.88 4.29
C PHE A 769 -25.03 2.75 4.68
N SER A 770 -24.54 1.51 4.82
CA SER A 770 -25.34 0.39 5.35
C SER A 770 -24.51 -0.59 6.20
N ASN A 771 -25.17 -1.25 7.17
CA ASN A 771 -24.58 -2.28 8.04
C ASN A 771 -25.57 -3.41 8.33
N GLN A 772 -25.83 -4.18 7.29
CA GLN A 772 -26.80 -5.24 7.11
C GLN A 772 -26.17 -6.59 7.49
N ARG A 773 -26.85 -7.40 8.30
CA ARG A 773 -26.45 -8.78 8.58
C ARG A 773 -26.80 -9.72 7.43
N GLY A 774 -27.98 -9.57 6.85
CA GLY A 774 -28.51 -10.45 5.82
C GLY A 774 -28.77 -11.87 6.33
N TYR A 775 -29.05 -12.80 5.42
CA TYR A 775 -29.33 -14.18 5.82
C TYR A 775 -28.09 -14.94 6.27
N ARG A 776 -28.29 -15.98 7.09
CA ARG A 776 -27.21 -16.85 7.56
C ARG A 776 -26.47 -17.48 6.37
N GLY A 777 -25.18 -17.17 6.23
CA GLY A 777 -24.32 -17.69 5.16
C GLY A 777 -24.36 -16.89 3.86
N GLU A 778 -25.16 -15.82 3.80
CA GLU A 778 -25.17 -14.90 2.68
C GLU A 778 -23.93 -14.00 2.67
N LYS A 779 -23.47 -13.63 1.47
CA LYS A 779 -22.31 -12.74 1.29
C LYS A 779 -22.77 -11.32 1.01
N CYS A 780 -22.82 -10.50 2.06
CA CYS A 780 -23.31 -9.12 1.98
C CYS A 780 -22.26 -8.08 1.55
N GLY A 781 -21.30 -8.45 0.69
CA GLY A 781 -20.17 -7.58 0.38
C GLY A 781 -19.19 -7.49 1.55
N GLU A 782 -19.02 -6.30 2.13
CA GLU A 782 -18.32 -6.18 3.41
C GLU A 782 -19.09 -6.93 4.51
N PRO A 783 -18.41 -7.64 5.43
CA PRO A 783 -19.10 -8.38 6.48
C PRO A 783 -19.87 -7.44 7.39
N TYR A 784 -21.00 -7.92 7.89
CA TYR A 784 -21.67 -7.32 9.04
C TYR A 784 -20.72 -7.25 10.22
N ALA A 785 -20.64 -6.09 10.83
CA ALA A 785 -19.84 -5.86 12.02
C ALA A 785 -20.76 -5.30 13.10
N PRO A 786 -21.05 -6.06 14.18
CA PRO A 786 -21.90 -5.58 15.26
C PRO A 786 -21.30 -4.39 16.01
N GLU A 787 -20.04 -4.02 15.80
CA GLU A 787 -19.37 -2.84 16.36
C GLU A 787 -19.37 -1.63 15.41
N ARG A 788 -19.88 -1.76 14.18
CA ARG A 788 -19.79 -0.73 13.15
C ARG A 788 -20.71 0.46 13.42
N VAL A 789 -20.18 1.64 13.08
CA VAL A 789 -20.69 2.95 13.49
C VAL A 789 -20.66 3.91 12.30
N LEU A 790 -21.70 4.75 12.18
CA LEU A 790 -21.75 5.84 11.21
C LEU A 790 -21.14 7.12 11.79
N ARG A 791 -20.18 7.71 11.07
CA ARG A 791 -19.59 9.01 11.39
C ARG A 791 -20.24 10.10 10.53
N ILE A 792 -20.80 11.10 11.17
CA ILE A 792 -21.35 12.29 10.50
C ILE A 792 -20.40 13.45 10.78
N ARG A 793 -19.71 13.95 9.74
CA ARG A 793 -18.84 15.12 9.88
C ARG A 793 -19.70 16.37 9.85
N GLY A 794 -19.82 17.05 10.99
CA GLY A 794 -20.53 18.33 11.05
C GLY A 794 -20.80 18.80 12.46
N THR A 795 -19.91 19.65 12.98
CA THR A 795 -20.26 20.91 13.66
C THR A 795 -18.98 21.65 13.99
N ALA A 796 -18.59 22.56 13.10
CA ALA A 796 -17.73 23.68 13.43
C ALA A 796 -18.59 24.73 14.15
N ALA A 797 -18.89 24.50 15.41
CA ALA A 797 -19.31 25.53 16.37
C ALA A 797 -19.27 24.89 17.76
N SER A 798 -18.61 25.56 18.71
CA SER A 798 -18.81 25.34 20.14
C SER A 798 -20.30 25.14 20.44
N TRP A 799 -20.72 23.93 20.85
CA TRP A 799 -21.84 23.61 21.77
C TRP A 799 -21.79 22.14 22.16
#